data_AF-A0A2W4KUI6-F1
#
_entry.id   AF-A0A2W4KUI6-F1
#
_cell.length_a   1.000
_cell.length_b   1.000
_cell.length_c   1.000
_cell.angle_alpha   90.00
_cell.angle_beta   90.00
_cell.angle_gamma   90.00
#
_symmetry.space_group_name_H-M   'P 1'
#
loop_
_entity.id
_entity.type
_entity.pdbx_description
1 polymer ?
#
loop_
_entity_poly.entity_id
_entity_poly.type
_entity_poly.pdbx_seq_one_letter_code
_entity_poly.pdbx_strand_id
1 'polypeptide(L)'
;MRESIFFNREQLKIIRRYSWIYQGFFKYGTWIFSFLLSVLIIWGMVFSGYFSSLSLLKGEVITNGESIVERYQEKQETIAAFSGIQAKILHGQLMLSSSGELLSQNNLLLSSGTIFPNSLAISGKERALLSEKSKAEKVDEEYLHRFFSTFIQKPSKISFFGKKNPDFLTISGSLQEIFGLECLNGATQHSFVCKSYLENFLDHFFFYDLNAKKPLPEGEKSAPLPGTIEELESIYTKIKGKAEYRRNFCQGLLRHGQYGGIIDDRYTEIFRDCGSEYYNQFTLLRDFSTLARAITVGYVDAKIYPDTILNQYKIFSLQQLIYKQMLTSTDTKPLMQSYFSFLREILIKEKNKNKEILNPFTKAFTYRYHTNILAPYLKDEHSKMQKEDRTALTSQLLSINHGDKIANFIGLQEQVNFETNTPQYSKEQTPELLDLEKLFKSSYLPSHFALTKLQKGADNTLVIQGVDKKTELGLEARLKYENIQLLVEKVKVAKKQKLTEYINAIIKNDKLSLNKVLSLMAEHKDIAEQAEALDMRLCSQLKGKYQKSLISCSDTEAKIIFKEEEKEITYHFKLEKGKLKGLKISDSLLESKILKLIDFKQIDASTTFYLITSLVGYTPKEDDNGFGMKEHLLVTEKFVKYFNINPEKVTSEEGEVKVHFSIEELKLIGSYDIINNELHPIAIDFGKNRRPVIVQGLKLIFRDDQTAELNAFLLNPLEYLRNLNPALVKKYFPDKE
;
A
#
# COMPACT_ATOMS: atom_id res chain seq x y z
N MET A 1 81.38 -28.86 82.12
CA MET A 1 80.45 -29.99 81.97
C MET A 1 79.45 -29.66 80.87
N ARG A 2 79.56 -30.33 79.72
CA ARG A 2 78.48 -30.44 78.72
C ARG A 2 78.42 -31.91 78.38
N GLU A 3 77.45 -32.60 78.97
CA GLU A 3 77.18 -34.01 78.71
C GLU A 3 76.77 -34.18 77.25
N SER A 4 77.51 -35.01 76.53
CA SER A 4 77.11 -35.47 75.20
C SER A 4 76.11 -36.62 75.39
N ILE A 5 74.85 -36.35 75.09
CA ILE A 5 73.81 -37.39 75.08
C ILE A 5 74.05 -38.25 73.83
N PHE A 6 74.61 -39.45 74.02
CA PHE A 6 74.71 -40.46 72.97
C PHE A 6 73.35 -41.14 72.79
N PHE A 7 72.65 -40.84 71.70
CA PHE A 7 71.46 -41.59 71.31
C PHE A 7 71.84 -42.93 70.68
N ASN A 8 71.23 -44.02 71.17
CA ASN A 8 71.42 -45.35 70.59
C ASN A 8 70.87 -45.39 69.14
N ARG A 9 71.41 -46.26 68.29
CA ARG A 9 71.09 -46.39 66.85
C ARG A 9 69.59 -46.62 66.60
N GLU A 10 68.88 -47.24 67.55
CA GLU A 10 67.43 -47.39 67.51
C GLU A 10 66.67 -46.10 67.85
N GLN A 11 67.13 -45.33 68.83
CA GLN A 11 66.52 -44.03 69.19
C GLN A 11 66.66 -43.02 68.04
N LEU A 12 67.79 -43.00 67.33
CA LEU A 12 67.98 -42.18 66.13
C LEU A 12 67.06 -42.58 64.96
N LYS A 13 66.73 -43.87 64.82
CA LYS A 13 65.74 -44.35 63.84
C LYS A 13 64.33 -43.91 64.19
N ILE A 14 63.96 -43.97 65.48
CA ILE A 14 62.65 -43.52 65.96
C ILE A 14 62.51 -42.01 65.79
N ILE A 15 63.52 -41.22 66.18
CA ILE A 15 63.51 -39.75 66.02
C ILE A 15 63.42 -39.35 64.54
N ARG A 16 64.12 -40.04 63.62
CA ARG A 16 63.99 -39.79 62.17
C ARG A 16 62.61 -40.13 61.64
N ARG A 17 62.00 -41.26 62.05
CA ARG A 17 60.63 -41.60 61.67
C ARG A 17 59.63 -40.59 62.22
N TYR A 18 59.78 -40.18 63.48
CA TYR A 18 58.91 -39.19 64.10
C TYR A 18 59.05 -37.81 63.46
N SER A 19 60.27 -37.39 63.11
CA SER A 19 60.53 -36.15 62.37
C SER A 19 59.94 -36.18 60.95
N TRP A 20 60.02 -37.32 60.27
CA TRP A 20 59.43 -37.48 58.94
C TRP A 20 57.89 -37.47 58.97
N ILE A 21 57.30 -38.15 59.96
CA ILE A 21 55.85 -38.11 60.21
C ILE A 21 55.42 -36.70 60.63
N TYR A 22 56.15 -36.03 61.51
CA TYR A 22 55.83 -34.66 61.94
C TYR A 22 55.94 -33.65 60.78
N GLN A 23 56.97 -33.75 59.95
CA GLN A 23 57.07 -32.90 58.75
C GLN A 23 55.94 -33.19 57.76
N GLY A 24 55.67 -34.47 57.46
CA GLY A 24 54.59 -34.86 56.53
C GLY A 24 53.19 -34.48 57.02
N PHE A 25 52.84 -34.85 58.24
CA PHE A 25 51.49 -34.71 58.77
C PHE A 25 51.23 -33.32 59.37
N PHE A 26 52.16 -32.78 60.16
CA PHE A 26 51.92 -31.51 60.86
C PHE A 26 52.41 -30.30 60.07
N LYS A 27 53.55 -30.38 59.36
CA LYS A 27 54.05 -29.21 58.61
C LYS A 27 53.41 -29.06 57.24
N TYR A 28 53.30 -30.16 56.48
CA TYR A 28 52.66 -30.14 55.17
C TYR A 28 51.15 -30.40 55.24
N GLY A 29 50.69 -31.28 56.13
CA GLY A 29 49.26 -31.56 56.29
C GLY A 29 48.44 -30.34 56.74
N THR A 30 48.96 -29.49 57.63
CA THR A 30 48.29 -28.23 58.00
C THR A 30 48.22 -27.25 56.83
N TRP A 31 49.28 -27.16 56.01
CA TRP A 31 49.28 -26.35 54.80
C TRP A 31 48.29 -26.88 53.76
N ILE A 32 48.23 -28.19 53.55
CA ILE A 32 47.28 -28.81 52.62
C ILE A 32 45.84 -28.65 53.11
N PHE A 33 45.59 -28.82 54.41
CA PHE A 33 44.26 -28.67 54.98
C PHE A 33 43.81 -27.20 54.99
N SER A 34 44.71 -26.27 55.32
CA SER A 34 44.46 -24.83 55.21
C SER A 34 44.23 -24.42 53.76
N PHE A 35 44.99 -24.96 52.80
CA PHE A 35 44.79 -24.75 51.38
C PHE A 35 43.44 -25.30 50.89
N LEU A 36 43.07 -26.53 51.26
CA LEU A 36 41.77 -27.10 50.92
C LEU A 36 40.61 -26.32 51.55
N LEU A 37 40.76 -25.88 52.80
CA LEU A 37 39.76 -25.08 53.50
C LEU A 37 39.62 -23.69 52.87
N SER A 38 40.73 -23.03 52.53
CA SER A 38 40.70 -21.73 51.84
C SER A 38 40.17 -21.85 50.42
N VAL A 39 40.48 -22.93 49.69
CA VAL A 39 39.84 -23.24 48.41
C VAL A 39 38.33 -23.45 48.61
N LEU A 40 37.88 -24.21 49.62
CA LEU A 40 36.46 -24.41 49.93
C LEU A 40 35.74 -23.12 50.32
N ILE A 41 36.39 -22.25 51.10
CA ILE A 41 35.83 -20.96 51.52
C ILE A 41 35.74 -20.00 50.34
N ILE A 42 36.79 -19.90 49.51
CA ILE A 42 36.77 -19.09 48.29
C ILE A 42 35.74 -19.65 47.31
N TRP A 43 35.67 -20.97 47.15
CA TRP A 43 34.66 -21.63 46.33
C TRP A 43 33.25 -21.33 46.85
N GLY A 44 33.03 -21.39 48.17
CA GLY A 44 31.76 -21.04 48.81
C GLY A 44 31.38 -19.58 48.67
N MET A 45 32.31 -18.62 48.83
CA MET A 45 32.04 -17.19 48.67
C MET A 45 31.78 -16.81 47.21
N VAL A 46 32.57 -17.34 46.27
CA VAL A 46 32.42 -17.05 44.84
C VAL A 46 31.12 -17.70 44.30
N PHE A 47 30.82 -18.95 44.66
CA PHE A 47 29.58 -19.59 44.22
C PHE A 47 28.33 -19.05 44.92
N SER A 48 28.38 -18.72 46.22
CA SER A 48 27.19 -18.17 46.92
C SER A 48 26.80 -16.77 46.45
N GLY A 49 27.77 -15.92 46.09
CA GLY A 49 27.50 -14.61 45.48
C GLY A 49 26.80 -14.71 44.12
N TYR A 50 27.20 -15.68 43.29
CA TYR A 50 26.57 -15.94 41.99
C TYR A 50 25.19 -16.63 42.11
N PHE A 51 25.01 -17.54 43.06
CA PHE A 51 23.72 -18.21 43.27
C PHE A 51 22.68 -17.33 43.97
N SER A 52 23.11 -16.40 44.82
CA SER A 52 22.19 -15.48 45.51
C SER A 52 21.58 -14.44 44.57
N SER A 53 22.36 -13.85 43.66
CA SER A 53 21.82 -12.97 42.61
C SER A 53 20.89 -13.72 41.65
N LEU A 54 21.23 -14.96 41.28
CA LEU A 54 20.37 -15.83 40.49
C LEU A 54 19.04 -16.14 41.19
N SER A 55 19.06 -16.38 42.51
CA SER A 55 17.85 -16.66 43.29
C SER A 55 16.93 -15.44 43.44
N LEU A 56 17.50 -14.23 43.54
CA LEU A 56 16.77 -12.96 43.60
C LEU A 56 16.13 -12.61 42.25
N LEU A 57 16.90 -12.70 41.15
CA LEU A 57 16.38 -12.55 39.79
C LEU A 57 15.28 -13.58 39.50
N LYS A 58 15.48 -14.83 39.92
CA LYS A 58 14.46 -15.88 39.79
C LYS A 58 13.20 -15.53 40.58
N GLY A 59 13.32 -14.97 41.78
CA GLY A 59 12.17 -14.53 42.59
C GLY A 59 11.33 -13.45 41.91
N GLU A 60 11.96 -12.40 41.40
CA GLU A 60 11.27 -11.26 40.75
C GLU A 60 10.66 -11.65 39.38
N VAL A 61 11.37 -12.48 38.61
CA VAL A 61 10.89 -13.03 37.33
C VAL A 61 9.72 -13.98 37.53
N ILE A 62 9.74 -14.81 38.58
CA ILE A 62 8.62 -15.69 38.92
C ILE A 62 7.38 -14.86 39.26
N THR A 63 7.48 -13.88 40.17
CA THR A 63 6.30 -13.10 40.60
C THR A 63 5.69 -12.26 39.47
N ASN A 64 6.52 -11.66 38.62
CA ASN A 64 6.01 -10.83 37.52
C ASN A 64 5.60 -11.67 36.30
N GLY A 65 6.33 -12.76 36.01
CA GLY A 65 5.97 -13.72 34.96
C GLY A 65 4.65 -14.43 35.25
N GLU A 66 4.39 -14.78 36.51
CA GLU A 66 3.10 -15.31 36.97
C GLU A 66 1.94 -14.38 36.59
N SER A 67 2.09 -13.06 36.75
CA SER A 67 1.05 -12.10 36.38
C SER A 67 0.69 -12.08 34.88
N ILE A 68 1.67 -12.36 34.00
CA ILE A 68 1.46 -12.47 32.55
C ILE A 68 0.69 -13.75 32.24
N VAL A 69 1.10 -14.87 32.85
CA VAL A 69 0.44 -16.17 32.69
C VAL A 69 -0.98 -16.13 33.24
N GLU A 70 -1.17 -15.63 34.45
CA GLU A 70 -2.48 -15.48 35.10
C GLU A 70 -3.43 -14.66 34.23
N ARG A 71 -2.96 -13.54 33.65
CA ARG A 71 -3.82 -12.72 32.77
C ARG A 71 -4.19 -13.46 31.49
N TYR A 72 -3.27 -14.22 30.91
CA TYR A 72 -3.58 -15.03 29.74
C TYR A 72 -4.58 -16.15 30.08
N GLN A 73 -4.41 -16.81 31.23
CA GLN A 73 -5.33 -17.81 31.76
C GLN A 73 -6.71 -17.22 32.05
N GLU A 74 -6.80 -16.05 32.70
CA GLU A 74 -8.06 -15.33 32.96
C GLU A 74 -8.82 -15.06 31.65
N LYS A 75 -8.11 -14.67 30.57
CA LYS A 75 -8.74 -14.51 29.25
C LYS A 75 -9.22 -15.84 28.67
N GLN A 76 -8.43 -16.91 28.79
CA GLN A 76 -8.84 -18.24 28.33
C GLN A 76 -10.06 -18.75 29.09
N GLU A 77 -10.08 -18.60 30.42
CA GLU A 77 -11.19 -18.96 31.28
C GLU A 77 -12.44 -18.15 30.95
N THR A 78 -12.30 -16.84 30.70
CA THR A 78 -13.39 -15.97 30.27
C THR A 78 -14.02 -16.46 28.96
N ILE A 79 -13.21 -16.83 27.97
CA ILE A 79 -13.71 -17.42 26.71
C ILE A 79 -14.32 -18.80 26.96
N ALA A 80 -13.67 -19.65 27.76
CA ALA A 80 -14.14 -21.01 28.03
C ALA A 80 -15.50 -21.00 28.76
N ALA A 81 -15.71 -20.05 29.69
CA ALA A 81 -16.97 -19.82 30.36
C ALA A 81 -18.07 -19.38 29.38
N PHE A 82 -17.71 -18.65 28.33
CA PHE A 82 -18.63 -18.24 27.27
C PHE A 82 -18.71 -19.31 26.17
N SER A 83 -19.47 -20.37 26.45
CA SER A 83 -19.58 -21.55 25.57
C SER A 83 -19.79 -21.18 24.10
N GLY A 84 -19.23 -22.00 23.19
CA GLY A 84 -19.42 -21.89 21.73
C GLY A 84 -18.62 -20.80 21.00
N ILE A 85 -17.81 -20.00 21.70
CA ILE A 85 -16.79 -19.15 21.09
C ILE A 85 -15.42 -19.84 21.23
N GLN A 86 -14.67 -19.86 20.15
CA GLN A 86 -13.29 -20.33 20.12
C GLN A 86 -12.37 -19.14 19.90
N ALA A 87 -11.37 -18.99 20.77
CA ALA A 87 -10.30 -18.03 20.56
C ALA A 87 -9.16 -18.67 19.77
N LYS A 88 -8.78 -18.04 18.65
CA LYS A 88 -7.55 -18.38 17.94
C LYS A 88 -6.37 -17.56 18.47
N ILE A 89 -6.61 -16.28 18.80
CA ILE A 89 -5.58 -15.36 19.30
C ILE A 89 -6.20 -14.41 20.33
N LEU A 90 -5.53 -14.24 21.48
CA LEU A 90 -5.98 -13.43 22.63
C LEU A 90 -5.06 -12.23 22.93
N HIS A 91 -4.72 -11.44 21.91
CA HIS A 91 -3.80 -10.30 22.05
C HIS A 91 -4.43 -9.02 22.61
N GLY A 92 -5.75 -8.91 22.63
CA GLY A 92 -6.44 -7.66 22.91
C GLY A 92 -7.18 -7.64 24.24
N GLN A 93 -8.11 -6.70 24.38
CA GLN A 93 -8.94 -6.57 25.58
C GLN A 93 -10.06 -7.59 25.57
N LEU A 94 -10.32 -8.22 26.71
CA LEU A 94 -11.42 -9.16 26.89
C LEU A 94 -12.02 -8.96 28.28
N MET A 95 -13.34 -8.87 28.37
CA MET A 95 -14.04 -8.79 29.64
C MET A 95 -15.48 -9.31 29.53
N LEU A 96 -16.02 -9.75 30.66
CA LEU A 96 -17.46 -9.94 30.84
C LEU A 96 -18.03 -8.67 31.47
N SER A 97 -19.00 -8.06 30.79
CA SER A 97 -19.77 -6.94 31.34
C SER A 97 -20.64 -7.40 32.51
N SER A 98 -21.05 -6.45 33.37
CA SER A 98 -21.99 -6.72 34.46
C SER A 98 -23.35 -7.25 33.98
N SER A 99 -23.72 -6.95 32.73
CA SER A 99 -24.90 -7.49 32.04
C SER A 99 -24.72 -8.92 31.49
N GLY A 100 -23.55 -9.55 31.68
CA GLY A 100 -23.25 -10.89 31.16
C GLY A 100 -22.94 -10.94 29.66
N GLU A 101 -22.64 -9.79 29.03
CA GLU A 101 -22.17 -9.73 27.65
C GLU A 101 -20.65 -9.87 27.59
N LEU A 102 -20.15 -10.65 26.64
CA LEU A 102 -18.75 -10.75 26.32
C LEU A 102 -18.34 -9.56 25.45
N LEU A 103 -17.41 -8.76 25.96
CA LEU A 103 -16.80 -7.64 25.25
C LEU A 103 -15.38 -8.03 24.86
N SER A 104 -15.05 -7.89 23.57
CA SER A 104 -13.72 -8.19 23.06
C SER A 104 -13.26 -7.13 22.05
N GLN A 105 -11.98 -6.79 22.09
CA GLN A 105 -11.35 -5.93 21.10
C GLN A 105 -9.95 -6.43 20.76
N ASN A 106 -9.52 -6.40 19.50
CA ASN A 106 -8.19 -6.85 19.04
C ASN A 106 -7.89 -8.34 19.35
N ASN A 107 -8.91 -9.20 19.32
CA ASN A 107 -8.77 -10.65 19.48
C ASN A 107 -9.31 -11.38 18.23
N LEU A 108 -8.71 -12.51 17.89
CA LEU A 108 -9.20 -13.37 16.81
C LEU A 108 -10.13 -14.42 17.39
N LEU A 109 -11.44 -14.14 17.31
CA LEU A 109 -12.49 -14.99 17.83
C LEU A 109 -13.35 -15.55 16.69
N LEU A 110 -13.83 -16.78 16.85
CA LEU A 110 -14.75 -17.41 15.93
C LEU A 110 -15.81 -18.21 16.67
N SER A 111 -16.99 -18.33 16.07
CA SER A 111 -18.04 -19.25 16.54
C SER A 111 -18.65 -19.92 15.34
N SER A 112 -18.75 -21.25 15.40
CA SER A 112 -19.48 -22.05 14.41
C SER A 112 -19.05 -21.74 12.95
N GLY A 113 -17.74 -21.59 12.72
CA GLY A 113 -17.17 -21.28 11.40
C GLY A 113 -17.28 -19.80 10.96
N THR A 114 -17.96 -18.94 11.73
CA THR A 114 -18.02 -17.50 11.48
C THR A 114 -16.99 -16.76 12.32
N ILE A 115 -16.24 -15.87 11.69
CA ILE A 115 -15.20 -15.05 12.33
C ILE A 115 -15.80 -13.71 12.73
N PHE A 116 -15.43 -13.24 13.91
CA PHE A 116 -15.92 -11.97 14.44
C PHE A 116 -15.00 -10.79 14.05
N PRO A 117 -15.56 -9.57 13.87
CA PRO A 117 -14.77 -8.37 13.62
C PRO A 117 -13.94 -7.96 14.84
N ASN A 118 -13.08 -6.96 14.65
CA ASN A 118 -12.19 -6.42 15.67
C ASN A 118 -12.86 -6.16 17.01
N SER A 119 -14.03 -5.51 17.01
CA SER A 119 -14.78 -5.22 18.23
C SER A 119 -16.01 -6.12 18.32
N LEU A 120 -16.20 -6.77 19.47
CA LEU A 120 -17.27 -7.71 19.73
C LEU A 120 -18.01 -7.29 21.01
N ALA A 121 -19.34 -7.33 20.95
CA ALA A 121 -20.21 -7.19 22.11
C ALA A 121 -21.40 -8.13 21.98
N ILE A 122 -21.37 -9.27 22.68
CA ILE A 122 -22.35 -10.35 22.47
C ILE A 122 -22.85 -10.92 23.79
N SER A 123 -24.16 -11.08 23.90
CA SER A 123 -24.83 -11.77 25.00
C SER A 123 -24.95 -13.28 24.72
N GLY A 124 -25.15 -14.08 25.78
CA GLY A 124 -25.36 -15.53 25.62
C GLY A 124 -26.56 -15.88 24.71
N LYS A 125 -27.61 -15.05 24.72
CA LYS A 125 -28.81 -15.21 23.87
C LYS A 125 -28.50 -14.97 22.38
N GLU A 126 -27.78 -13.88 22.08
CA GLU A 126 -27.34 -13.56 20.71
C GLU A 126 -26.40 -14.65 20.16
N ARG A 127 -25.57 -15.26 21.02
CA ARG A 127 -24.69 -16.36 20.65
C ARG A 127 -25.44 -17.66 20.32
N ALA A 128 -26.47 -18.02 21.09
CA ALA A 128 -27.26 -19.22 20.84
C ALA A 128 -27.92 -19.19 19.44
N LEU A 129 -28.37 -18.01 19.01
CA LEU A 129 -28.96 -17.77 17.69
C LEU A 129 -27.98 -17.98 16.51
N LEU A 130 -26.67 -17.89 16.74
CA LEU A 130 -25.64 -18.09 15.71
C LEU A 130 -25.27 -19.57 15.52
N SER A 131 -25.36 -20.35 16.58
CA SER A 131 -25.05 -21.79 16.52
C SER A 131 -26.06 -22.60 15.69
N GLU A 132 -27.31 -22.14 15.57
CA GLU A 132 -28.36 -22.88 14.84
C GLU A 132 -28.16 -22.91 13.31
N LYS A 133 -27.39 -21.97 12.73
CA LYS A 133 -27.40 -21.76 11.27
C LYS A 133 -26.06 -21.91 10.54
N SER A 134 -24.96 -22.12 11.26
CA SER A 134 -23.64 -22.45 10.69
C SER A 134 -23.61 -23.70 9.79
N LYS A 135 -24.69 -24.51 9.82
CA LYS A 135 -24.86 -25.73 9.04
C LYS A 135 -25.80 -25.57 7.82
N ALA A 136 -26.42 -24.41 7.62
CA ALA A 136 -27.33 -24.20 6.51
C ALA A 136 -26.54 -23.82 5.24
N GLU A 137 -26.76 -24.54 4.13
CA GLU A 137 -26.15 -24.25 2.82
C GLU A 137 -26.53 -22.87 2.25
N LYS A 138 -27.59 -22.25 2.78
CA LYS A 138 -28.10 -20.95 2.35
C LYS A 138 -28.35 -20.03 3.53
N VAL A 139 -27.99 -18.76 3.35
CA VAL A 139 -28.09 -17.70 4.37
C VAL A 139 -29.34 -16.86 4.09
N ASP A 140 -30.22 -16.65 5.09
CA ASP A 140 -31.42 -15.82 4.94
C ASP A 140 -31.17 -14.35 5.30
N GLU A 141 -32.04 -13.47 4.81
CA GLU A 141 -31.96 -12.02 5.07
C GLU A 141 -32.05 -11.67 6.54
N GLU A 142 -32.90 -12.36 7.30
CA GLU A 142 -33.10 -12.08 8.71
C GLU A 142 -31.81 -12.35 9.51
N TYR A 143 -31.05 -13.39 9.15
CA TYR A 143 -29.75 -13.66 9.77
C TYR A 143 -28.71 -12.61 9.39
N LEU A 144 -28.62 -12.19 8.13
CA LEU A 144 -27.69 -11.13 7.70
C LEU A 144 -27.97 -9.81 8.43
N HIS A 145 -29.26 -9.46 8.58
CA HIS A 145 -29.67 -8.28 9.34
C HIS A 145 -29.31 -8.39 10.82
N ARG A 146 -29.61 -9.53 11.45
CA ARG A 146 -29.22 -9.79 12.85
C ARG A 146 -27.70 -9.71 13.04
N PHE A 147 -26.93 -10.35 12.16
CA PHE A 147 -25.47 -10.29 12.18
C PHE A 147 -24.96 -8.84 12.08
N PHE A 148 -25.51 -8.04 11.17
CA PHE A 148 -25.17 -6.62 11.06
C PHE A 148 -25.47 -5.87 12.37
N SER A 149 -26.67 -6.05 12.93
CA SER A 149 -27.09 -5.36 14.15
C SER A 149 -26.19 -5.72 15.35
N THR A 150 -25.82 -6.99 15.50
CA THR A 150 -25.04 -7.50 16.64
C THR A 150 -23.55 -7.20 16.52
N PHE A 151 -22.96 -7.31 15.32
CA PHE A 151 -21.49 -7.26 15.16
C PHE A 151 -20.96 -5.99 14.52
N ILE A 152 -21.78 -5.27 13.76
CA ILE A 152 -21.38 -4.01 13.14
C ILE A 152 -21.96 -2.84 13.93
N GLN A 153 -23.28 -2.84 14.14
CA GLN A 153 -23.97 -1.69 14.74
C GLN A 153 -23.77 -1.59 16.25
N LYS A 154 -24.03 -2.64 17.02
CA LYS A 154 -23.93 -2.61 18.50
C LYS A 154 -22.52 -2.23 19.00
N PRO A 155 -21.41 -2.83 18.50
CA PRO A 155 -20.07 -2.51 19.00
C PRO A 155 -19.61 -1.10 18.61
N SER A 156 -20.16 -0.51 17.53
CA SER A 156 -19.82 0.86 17.12
C SER A 156 -20.22 1.92 18.15
N LYS A 157 -21.16 1.60 19.05
CA LYS A 157 -21.68 2.48 20.10
C LYS A 157 -21.03 2.27 21.46
N ILE A 158 -20.15 1.28 21.59
CA ILE A 158 -19.53 0.90 22.86
C ILE A 158 -18.13 1.49 22.93
N SER A 159 -17.84 2.16 24.04
CA SER A 159 -16.47 2.53 24.41
C SER A 159 -15.83 1.33 25.10
N PHE A 160 -14.81 0.75 24.47
CA PHE A 160 -14.07 -0.36 25.07
C PHE A 160 -13.16 0.16 26.18
N PHE A 161 -13.44 -0.28 27.40
CA PHE A 161 -12.63 -0.05 28.58
C PHE A 161 -12.24 -1.41 29.17
N GLY A 162 -11.12 -1.96 28.72
CA GLY A 162 -10.55 -3.20 29.26
C GLY A 162 -9.18 -2.98 29.90
N LYS A 163 -8.78 -3.87 30.81
CA LYS A 163 -7.39 -3.96 31.24
C LYS A 163 -6.53 -4.21 30.00
N LYS A 164 -5.52 -3.35 29.76
CA LYS A 164 -4.51 -3.56 28.71
C LYS A 164 -3.77 -4.89 28.96
N ASN A 165 -3.01 -5.38 27.98
CA ASN A 165 -2.09 -6.49 28.25
C ASN A 165 -1.12 -6.13 29.40
N PRO A 166 -0.59 -7.11 30.14
CA PRO A 166 0.43 -6.82 31.12
C PRO A 166 1.65 -6.32 30.35
N ASP A 167 2.37 -5.35 30.93
CA ASP A 167 3.63 -4.91 30.35
C ASP A 167 4.65 -6.05 30.51
N PHE A 168 5.30 -6.41 29.40
CA PHE A 168 6.40 -7.39 29.44
C PHE A 168 7.55 -6.84 30.30
N LEU A 169 8.34 -7.73 30.89
CA LEU A 169 9.49 -7.36 31.72
C LEU A 169 10.48 -6.53 30.90
N THR A 170 10.87 -5.37 31.43
CA THR A 170 11.84 -4.50 30.77
C THR A 170 13.23 -5.13 30.78
N ILE A 171 13.95 -4.98 29.67
CA ILE A 171 15.32 -5.47 29.53
C ILE A 171 16.29 -4.36 29.96
N SER A 172 16.97 -4.55 31.10
CA SER A 172 17.90 -3.57 31.67
C SER A 172 19.34 -3.68 31.10
N GLY A 173 19.75 -4.89 30.67
CA GLY A 173 21.05 -5.26 30.08
C GLY A 173 20.91 -6.33 28.99
N SER A 174 21.99 -6.95 28.51
CA SER A 174 21.88 -7.97 27.45
C SER A 174 21.20 -9.25 27.96
N LEU A 175 20.50 -10.01 27.11
CA LEU A 175 19.92 -11.30 27.53
C LEU A 175 21.01 -12.28 27.99
N GLN A 176 22.20 -12.21 27.40
CA GLN A 176 23.35 -13.01 27.81
C GLN A 176 23.83 -12.64 29.22
N GLU A 177 23.84 -11.35 29.57
CA GLU A 177 24.17 -10.89 30.93
C GLU A 177 23.08 -11.29 31.94
N ILE A 178 21.81 -11.00 31.62
CA ILE A 178 20.67 -11.25 32.54
C ILE A 178 20.58 -12.73 32.91
N PHE A 179 20.81 -13.62 31.94
CA PHE A 179 20.69 -15.05 32.14
C PHE A 179 22.03 -15.77 32.35
N GLY A 180 23.16 -15.05 32.38
CA GLY A 180 24.49 -15.66 32.56
C GLY A 180 24.91 -16.59 31.41
N LEU A 181 24.48 -16.31 30.18
CA LEU A 181 24.71 -17.13 28.98
C LEU A 181 26.06 -16.87 28.31
N GLU A 182 26.93 -16.05 28.89
CA GLU A 182 28.32 -15.87 28.41
C GLU A 182 29.08 -17.20 28.34
N CYS A 183 28.69 -18.18 29.17
CA CYS A 183 29.22 -19.54 29.15
C CYS A 183 29.03 -20.28 27.81
N LEU A 184 28.11 -19.82 26.94
CA LEU A 184 27.92 -20.35 25.59
C LEU A 184 29.05 -19.97 24.62
N ASN A 185 29.90 -18.99 24.97
CA ASN A 185 30.94 -18.46 24.08
C ASN A 185 32.32 -19.12 24.26
N GLY A 186 32.44 -20.16 25.09
CA GLY A 186 33.76 -20.72 25.44
C GLY A 186 33.75 -22.19 25.85
N ALA A 187 34.88 -22.64 26.42
CA ALA A 187 35.11 -24.03 26.80
C ALA A 187 34.10 -24.57 27.86
N THR A 188 33.39 -23.68 28.54
CA THR A 188 32.41 -24.01 29.58
C THR A 188 31.00 -24.30 29.05
N GLN A 189 30.79 -24.29 27.72
CA GLN A 189 29.49 -24.54 27.07
C GLN A 189 28.83 -25.88 27.44
N HIS A 190 29.61 -26.87 27.86
CA HIS A 190 29.12 -28.19 28.27
C HIS A 190 29.09 -28.39 29.79
N SER A 191 29.43 -27.35 30.56
CA SER A 191 29.40 -27.41 32.01
C SER A 191 27.97 -27.54 32.54
N PHE A 192 27.83 -28.21 33.69
CA PHE A 192 26.55 -28.30 34.40
C PHE A 192 25.98 -26.92 34.74
N VAL A 193 26.85 -25.97 35.10
CA VAL A 193 26.47 -24.59 35.42
C VAL A 193 25.87 -23.89 34.19
N CYS A 194 26.54 -23.99 33.02
CA CYS A 194 26.03 -23.40 31.80
C CYS A 194 24.70 -24.01 31.35
N LYS A 195 24.55 -25.33 31.53
CA LYS A 195 23.29 -26.03 31.29
C LYS A 195 22.16 -25.46 32.17
N SER A 196 22.42 -25.25 33.46
CA SER A 196 21.43 -24.66 34.39
C SER A 196 21.03 -23.24 34.00
N TYR A 197 21.97 -22.41 33.55
CA TYR A 197 21.68 -21.06 33.06
C TYR A 197 20.85 -21.08 31.78
N LEU A 198 21.20 -21.97 30.85
CA LEU A 198 20.46 -22.14 29.61
C LEU A 198 19.02 -22.62 29.87
N GLU A 199 18.82 -23.57 30.77
CA GLU A 199 17.48 -24.02 31.17
C GLU A 199 16.66 -22.87 31.78
N ASN A 200 17.28 -22.10 32.70
CA ASN A 200 16.63 -20.93 33.26
C ASN A 200 16.25 -19.88 32.22
N PHE A 201 17.10 -19.65 31.20
CA PHE A 201 16.78 -18.79 30.07
C PHE A 201 15.57 -19.31 29.30
N LEU A 202 15.61 -20.58 28.86
CA LEU A 202 14.56 -21.20 28.07
C LEU A 202 13.19 -21.19 28.77
N ASP A 203 13.18 -21.23 30.11
CA ASP A 203 11.97 -21.22 30.92
C ASP A 203 11.34 -19.82 31.11
N HIS A 204 12.09 -18.72 30.90
CA HIS A 204 11.62 -17.39 31.31
C HIS A 204 11.81 -16.25 30.30
N PHE A 205 12.66 -16.41 29.27
CA PHE A 205 12.99 -15.29 28.37
C PHE A 205 11.77 -14.65 27.68
N PHE A 206 10.72 -15.44 27.44
CA PHE A 206 9.50 -14.99 26.76
C PHE A 206 8.62 -14.02 27.58
N PHE A 207 8.91 -13.83 28.87
CA PHE A 207 8.27 -12.81 29.70
C PHE A 207 8.87 -11.41 29.52
N TYR A 208 10.02 -11.30 28.84
CA TYR A 208 10.68 -10.04 28.59
C TYR A 208 10.20 -9.37 27.31
N ASP A 209 10.32 -8.05 27.24
CA ASP A 209 10.04 -7.28 26.02
C ASP A 209 11.21 -7.44 25.04
N LEU A 210 11.13 -8.49 24.21
CA LEU A 210 12.12 -8.84 23.20
C LEU A 210 12.24 -7.81 22.05
N ASN A 211 11.44 -6.73 22.08
CA ASN A 211 11.47 -5.67 21.08
C ASN A 211 11.70 -4.27 21.68
N ALA A 212 12.01 -4.18 22.97
CA ALA A 212 12.21 -2.92 23.65
C ALA A 212 13.34 -2.11 23.00
N LYS A 213 13.02 -0.87 22.58
CA LYS A 213 14.04 0.15 22.27
C LYS A 213 14.28 0.94 23.54
N LYS A 214 15.51 0.97 24.08
CA LYS A 214 15.87 2.04 25.04
C LYS A 214 15.72 3.40 24.33
N PRO A 215 15.15 4.44 24.96
CA PRO A 215 15.34 5.79 24.48
C PRO A 215 16.85 6.09 24.55
N LEU A 216 17.47 6.26 23.38
CA LEU A 216 18.86 6.71 23.29
C LEU A 216 18.90 8.17 23.75
N PRO A 217 19.80 8.55 24.66
CA PRO A 217 20.20 9.94 24.79
C PRO A 217 20.74 10.42 23.45
N GLU A 218 20.39 11.63 23.02
CA GLU A 218 20.88 12.21 21.77
C GLU A 218 22.42 12.24 21.76
N GLY A 219 23.07 11.54 20.81
CA GLY A 219 24.49 11.78 20.49
C GLY A 219 25.40 10.57 20.27
N GLU A 220 25.03 9.33 20.58
CA GLU A 220 25.95 8.18 20.44
C GLU A 220 25.63 7.25 19.25
N LYS A 221 26.68 6.91 18.48
CA LYS A 221 26.63 5.91 17.40
C LYS A 221 26.78 4.50 17.98
N SER A 222 25.69 3.74 17.85
CA SER A 222 25.43 2.31 18.11
C SER A 222 26.62 1.35 18.31
N ALA A 223 26.74 0.81 19.54
CA ALA A 223 26.99 -0.61 19.75
C ALA A 223 25.66 -1.39 19.54
N PRO A 224 25.67 -2.67 19.14
CA PRO A 224 24.45 -3.48 19.00
C PRO A 224 23.66 -3.48 20.32
N LEU A 225 22.36 -3.17 20.24
CA LEU A 225 21.52 -2.95 21.41
C LEU A 225 21.39 -4.24 22.27
N PRO A 226 21.41 -4.12 23.60
CA PRO A 226 21.07 -5.22 24.50
C PRO A 226 19.59 -5.61 24.38
N GLY A 227 19.28 -6.91 24.27
CA GLY A 227 17.90 -7.42 24.18
C GLY A 227 17.31 -7.54 22.79
N THR A 228 18.15 -7.51 21.75
CA THR A 228 17.70 -7.52 20.34
C THR A 228 17.48 -8.91 19.76
N ILE A 229 16.75 -8.99 18.65
CA ILE A 229 16.56 -10.23 17.90
C ILE A 229 17.89 -10.84 17.46
N GLU A 230 18.87 -10.01 17.12
CA GLU A 230 20.23 -10.44 16.79
C GLU A 230 20.87 -11.22 17.96
N GLU A 231 20.61 -10.80 19.20
CA GLU A 231 21.07 -11.51 20.39
C GLU A 231 20.33 -12.85 20.57
N LEU A 232 19.01 -12.87 20.35
CA LEU A 232 18.21 -14.09 20.36
C LEU A 232 18.65 -15.08 19.27
N GLU A 233 18.96 -14.61 18.06
CA GLU A 233 19.50 -15.41 16.97
C GLU A 233 20.89 -15.97 17.32
N SER A 234 21.73 -15.16 17.94
CA SER A 234 23.05 -15.59 18.43
C SER A 234 22.95 -16.67 19.51
N ILE A 235 21.98 -16.56 20.43
CA ILE A 235 21.72 -17.60 21.43
C ILE A 235 21.15 -18.85 20.73
N TYR A 236 20.17 -18.68 19.85
CA TYR A 236 19.50 -19.78 19.13
C TYR A 236 20.49 -20.62 18.30
N THR A 237 21.36 -19.97 17.53
CA THR A 237 22.36 -20.64 16.69
C THR A 237 23.30 -21.54 17.49
N LYS A 238 23.63 -21.18 18.73
CA LYS A 238 24.48 -21.99 19.62
C LYS A 238 23.76 -23.19 20.21
N ILE A 239 22.45 -23.12 20.40
CA ILE A 239 21.68 -24.15 21.11
C ILE A 239 20.87 -25.06 20.19
N LYS A 240 20.61 -24.65 18.95
CA LYS A 240 19.72 -25.37 18.00
C LYS A 240 20.16 -26.79 17.64
N GLY A 241 21.43 -27.12 17.88
CA GLY A 241 21.97 -28.47 17.66
C GLY A 241 21.37 -29.54 18.58
N LYS A 242 20.81 -29.16 19.74
CA LYS A 242 20.12 -30.06 20.66
C LYS A 242 18.60 -29.95 20.48
N ALA A 243 17.96 -31.07 20.15
CA ALA A 243 16.53 -31.10 19.82
C ALA A 243 15.64 -30.56 20.94
N GLU A 244 15.95 -30.87 22.21
CA GLU A 244 15.21 -30.40 23.38
C GLU A 244 15.29 -28.87 23.54
N TYR A 245 16.50 -28.29 23.47
CA TYR A 245 16.68 -26.85 23.59
C TYR A 245 16.06 -26.09 22.43
N ARG A 246 16.18 -26.61 21.20
CA ARG A 246 15.50 -26.06 20.04
C ARG A 246 13.98 -26.01 20.29
N ARG A 247 13.39 -27.14 20.72
CA ARG A 247 11.94 -27.21 21.00
C ARG A 247 11.51 -26.21 22.07
N ASN A 248 12.23 -26.16 23.20
CA ASN A 248 11.88 -25.27 24.30
C ASN A 248 12.02 -23.79 23.91
N PHE A 249 13.05 -23.45 23.12
CA PHE A 249 13.23 -22.10 22.59
C PHE A 249 12.06 -21.71 21.66
N CYS A 250 11.73 -22.57 20.69
CA CYS A 250 10.62 -22.36 19.76
C CYS A 250 9.28 -22.21 20.51
N GLN A 251 9.04 -23.03 21.54
CA GLN A 251 7.85 -22.95 22.36
C GLN A 251 7.81 -21.66 23.21
N GLY A 252 8.93 -21.25 23.79
CA GLY A 252 9.04 -19.99 24.54
C GLY A 252 8.73 -18.79 23.64
N LEU A 253 9.33 -18.73 22.45
CA LEU A 253 9.09 -17.65 21.51
C LEU A 253 7.64 -17.61 21.01
N LEU A 254 7.01 -18.77 20.82
CA LEU A 254 5.59 -18.85 20.51
C LEU A 254 4.72 -18.32 21.66
N ARG A 255 5.04 -18.68 22.92
CA ARG A 255 4.35 -18.18 24.12
C ARG A 255 4.46 -16.66 24.22
N HIS A 256 5.63 -16.09 23.92
CA HIS A 256 5.82 -14.63 23.88
C HIS A 256 4.75 -13.96 23.01
N GLY A 257 4.54 -14.47 21.80
CA GLY A 257 3.48 -13.98 20.91
C GLY A 257 2.09 -14.19 21.47
N GLN A 258 1.77 -15.41 21.93
CA GLN A 258 0.45 -15.73 22.49
C GLN A 258 0.06 -14.83 23.67
N TYR A 259 1.04 -14.41 24.48
CA TYR A 259 0.83 -13.51 25.62
C TYR A 259 0.74 -12.03 25.22
N GLY A 260 0.81 -11.72 23.93
CA GLY A 260 0.66 -10.37 23.38
C GLY A 260 1.98 -9.68 23.01
N GLY A 261 3.09 -10.42 22.98
CA GLY A 261 4.40 -9.94 22.57
C GLY A 261 4.45 -9.69 21.06
N ILE A 262 5.32 -8.77 20.63
CA ILE A 262 5.45 -8.44 19.21
C ILE A 262 6.30 -9.52 18.55
N ILE A 263 5.71 -10.23 17.58
CA ILE A 263 6.46 -11.10 16.68
C ILE A 263 6.31 -10.58 15.25
N ASP A 264 7.43 -10.26 14.60
CA ASP A 264 7.50 -9.76 13.23
C ASP A 264 8.32 -10.69 12.30
N ASP A 265 8.57 -10.23 11.07
CA ASP A 265 9.27 -11.00 10.04
C ASP A 265 10.72 -11.38 10.42
N ARG A 266 11.35 -10.71 11.38
CA ARG A 266 12.73 -10.99 11.79
C ARG A 266 12.86 -12.39 12.42
N TYR A 267 11.82 -12.89 13.07
CA TYR A 267 11.81 -14.24 13.66
C TYR A 267 11.61 -15.38 12.63
N THR A 268 11.44 -15.07 11.34
CA THR A 268 11.07 -16.05 10.31
C THR A 268 12.11 -17.16 10.17
N GLU A 269 13.40 -16.85 10.26
CA GLU A 269 14.47 -17.84 10.11
C GLU A 269 14.50 -18.83 11.28
N ILE A 270 14.34 -18.32 12.51
CA ILE A 270 14.24 -19.15 13.71
C ILE A 270 13.06 -20.13 13.58
N PHE A 271 11.88 -19.64 13.21
CA PHE A 271 10.69 -20.50 13.11
C PHE A 271 10.72 -21.50 11.95
N ARG A 272 11.49 -21.25 10.89
CA ARG A 272 11.72 -22.26 9.84
C ARG A 272 12.45 -23.48 10.39
N ASP A 273 13.41 -23.26 11.29
CA ASP A 273 14.16 -24.34 11.96
C ASP A 273 13.32 -25.06 13.04
N CYS A 274 12.21 -24.45 13.51
CA CYS A 274 11.33 -25.01 14.54
C CYS A 274 10.37 -26.10 14.03
N GLY A 275 10.21 -26.25 12.71
CA GLY A 275 9.26 -27.18 12.08
C GLY A 275 7.95 -26.52 11.64
N SER A 276 7.22 -27.21 10.77
CA SER A 276 6.07 -26.66 10.05
C SER A 276 4.92 -26.22 10.96
N GLU A 277 4.67 -26.94 12.06
CA GLU A 277 3.61 -26.59 13.01
C GLU A 277 3.86 -25.24 13.68
N TYR A 278 5.04 -25.07 14.29
CA TYR A 278 5.45 -23.81 14.91
C TYR A 278 5.50 -22.67 13.89
N TYR A 279 6.01 -22.94 12.68
CA TYR A 279 6.07 -21.96 11.60
C TYR A 279 4.69 -21.46 11.17
N ASN A 280 3.70 -22.36 11.07
CA ASN A 280 2.33 -21.99 10.72
C ASN A 280 1.68 -21.13 11.81
N GLN A 281 1.85 -21.50 13.09
CA GLN A 281 1.33 -20.71 14.21
C GLN A 281 1.99 -19.34 14.29
N PHE A 282 3.32 -19.28 14.12
CA PHE A 282 4.07 -18.03 14.01
C PHE A 282 3.53 -17.13 12.91
N THR A 283 3.37 -17.68 11.69
CA THR A 283 2.90 -16.91 10.53
C THR A 283 1.52 -16.31 10.81
N LEU A 284 0.61 -17.08 11.40
CA LEU A 284 -0.72 -16.61 11.79
C LEU A 284 -0.65 -15.50 12.86
N LEU A 285 0.15 -15.67 13.91
CA LEU A 285 0.31 -14.68 14.99
C LEU A 285 0.91 -13.37 14.48
N ARG A 286 1.98 -13.46 13.68
CA ARG A 286 2.68 -12.33 13.07
C ARG A 286 1.75 -11.53 12.15
N ASP A 287 1.08 -12.23 11.24
CA ASP A 287 0.17 -11.60 10.27
C ASP A 287 -1.03 -10.97 10.97
N PHE A 288 -1.58 -11.63 11.99
CA PHE A 288 -2.65 -11.07 12.82
C PHE A 288 -2.19 -9.84 13.61
N SER A 289 -1.02 -9.88 14.25
CA SER A 289 -0.47 -8.75 15.02
C SER A 289 -0.31 -7.51 14.13
N THR A 290 0.23 -7.70 12.92
CA THR A 290 0.37 -6.66 11.91
C THR A 290 -1.00 -6.09 11.50
N LEU A 291 -1.97 -6.96 11.25
CA LEU A 291 -3.33 -6.59 10.86
C LEU A 291 -4.08 -5.84 11.98
N ALA A 292 -4.01 -6.32 13.22
CA ALA A 292 -4.66 -5.71 14.37
C ALA A 292 -4.10 -4.31 14.63
N ARG A 293 -2.78 -4.12 14.50
CA ARG A 293 -2.15 -2.80 14.60
C ARG A 293 -2.62 -1.86 13.49
N ALA A 294 -2.64 -2.33 12.25
CA ALA A 294 -3.14 -1.60 11.08
C ALA A 294 -4.59 -1.12 11.27
N ILE A 295 -5.48 -2.01 11.71
CA ILE A 295 -6.89 -1.70 12.03
C ILE A 295 -6.98 -0.66 13.16
N THR A 296 -6.15 -0.77 14.20
CA THR A 296 -6.16 0.16 15.34
C THR A 296 -5.73 1.58 14.93
N VAL A 297 -4.75 1.72 14.04
CA VAL A 297 -4.30 3.03 13.54
C VAL A 297 -5.13 3.58 12.38
N GLY A 298 -6.14 2.84 11.91
CA GLY A 298 -7.01 3.24 10.80
C GLY A 298 -6.34 3.21 9.42
N TYR A 299 -5.16 2.62 9.30
CA TYR A 299 -4.46 2.41 8.03
C TYR A 299 -4.48 0.93 7.71
N VAL A 300 -5.18 0.54 6.66
CA VAL A 300 -5.26 -0.85 6.23
C VAL A 300 -4.82 -0.94 4.78
N ASP A 301 -3.85 -1.81 4.49
CA ASP A 301 -3.31 -2.01 3.15
C ASP A 301 -4.22 -2.95 2.30
N ALA A 302 -3.87 -3.16 1.03
CA ALA A 302 -4.54 -4.14 0.17
C ALA A 302 -3.95 -5.57 0.31
N LYS A 303 -3.09 -5.85 1.32
CA LYS A 303 -2.43 -7.15 1.48
C LYS A 303 -3.45 -8.27 1.71
N ILE A 304 -3.35 -9.33 0.91
CA ILE A 304 -4.11 -10.58 1.06
C ILE A 304 -3.28 -11.59 1.82
N TYR A 305 -3.83 -12.07 2.93
CA TYR A 305 -3.19 -13.07 3.77
C TYR A 305 -3.35 -14.48 3.19
N PRO A 306 -2.37 -15.38 3.39
CA PRO A 306 -2.51 -16.79 3.02
C PRO A 306 -3.67 -17.48 3.77
N ASP A 307 -3.89 -17.08 5.03
CA ASP A 307 -4.97 -17.61 5.85
C ASP A 307 -6.29 -16.88 5.55
N THR A 308 -7.29 -17.66 5.14
CA THR A 308 -8.64 -17.16 4.83
C THR A 308 -9.32 -16.51 6.05
N ILE A 309 -8.99 -16.95 7.27
CA ILE A 309 -9.55 -16.43 8.51
C ILE A 309 -9.15 -14.96 8.69
N LEU A 310 -7.89 -14.63 8.41
CA LEU A 310 -7.40 -13.26 8.53
C LEU A 310 -8.04 -12.32 7.49
N ASN A 311 -8.29 -12.82 6.27
CA ASN A 311 -8.98 -12.03 5.24
C ASN A 311 -10.43 -11.72 5.63
N GLN A 312 -11.15 -12.71 6.20
CA GLN A 312 -12.52 -12.50 6.70
C GLN A 312 -12.55 -11.53 7.89
N TYR A 313 -11.64 -11.70 8.85
CA TYR A 313 -11.46 -10.78 9.98
C TYR A 313 -11.22 -9.35 9.49
N LYS A 314 -10.34 -9.17 8.49
CA LYS A 314 -10.04 -7.86 7.88
C LYS A 314 -11.27 -7.22 7.26
N ILE A 315 -12.06 -7.96 6.47
CA ILE A 315 -13.30 -7.45 5.85
C ILE A 315 -14.30 -6.98 6.89
N PHE A 316 -14.65 -7.82 7.86
CA PHE A 316 -15.65 -7.46 8.85
C PHE A 316 -15.18 -6.30 9.74
N SER A 317 -13.89 -6.26 10.07
CA SER A 317 -13.30 -5.15 10.84
C SER A 317 -13.31 -3.83 10.07
N LEU A 318 -13.01 -3.85 8.76
CA LEU A 318 -13.11 -2.68 7.90
C LEU A 318 -14.55 -2.19 7.77
N GLN A 319 -15.52 -3.09 7.57
CA GLN A 319 -16.95 -2.75 7.53
C GLN A 319 -17.41 -2.12 8.85
N GLN A 320 -16.91 -2.62 10.00
CA GLN A 320 -17.18 -2.04 11.30
C GLN A 320 -16.61 -0.62 11.45
N LEU A 321 -15.36 -0.40 11.02
CA LEU A 321 -14.72 0.92 11.07
C LEU A 321 -15.40 1.91 10.11
N ILE A 322 -15.73 1.50 8.89
CA ILE A 322 -16.44 2.33 7.90
C ILE A 322 -17.79 2.77 8.46
N TYR A 323 -18.56 1.81 9.00
CA TYR A 323 -19.86 2.11 9.58
C TYR A 323 -19.74 3.10 10.76
N LYS A 324 -18.75 2.91 11.63
CA LYS A 324 -18.48 3.83 12.74
C LYS A 324 -18.15 5.24 12.24
N GLN A 325 -17.29 5.37 11.23
CA GLN A 325 -16.91 6.67 10.65
C GLN A 325 -18.08 7.37 9.95
N MET A 326 -18.96 6.60 9.29
CA MET A 326 -20.20 7.11 8.70
C MET A 326 -21.10 7.73 9.78
N LEU A 327 -21.26 7.07 10.94
CA LEU A 327 -22.05 7.59 12.06
C LEU A 327 -21.44 8.86 12.68
N THR A 328 -20.11 8.93 12.79
CA THR A 328 -19.43 10.11 13.37
C THR A 328 -19.26 11.26 12.37
N SER A 329 -19.71 11.09 11.12
CA SER A 329 -19.56 12.08 10.04
C SER A 329 -18.11 12.57 9.89
N THR A 330 -17.16 11.64 9.91
CA THR A 330 -15.75 11.87 9.61
C THR A 330 -15.47 11.54 8.13
N ASP A 331 -14.33 11.98 7.59
CA ASP A 331 -13.95 11.57 6.22
C ASP A 331 -13.78 10.03 6.16
N THR A 332 -14.61 9.40 5.34
CA THR A 332 -14.70 7.94 5.17
C THR A 332 -13.97 7.46 3.93
N LYS A 333 -13.50 8.38 3.06
CA LYS A 333 -12.91 8.07 1.76
C LYS A 333 -11.67 7.16 1.86
N PRO A 334 -10.65 7.46 2.68
CA PRO A 334 -9.44 6.63 2.71
C PRO A 334 -9.74 5.18 3.10
N LEU A 335 -10.66 4.99 4.04
CA LEU A 335 -11.04 3.69 4.54
C LEU A 335 -11.88 2.90 3.52
N MET A 336 -12.82 3.56 2.83
CA MET A 336 -13.59 2.94 1.75
C MET A 336 -12.69 2.57 0.56
N GLN A 337 -11.72 3.41 0.20
CA GLN A 337 -10.75 3.12 -0.86
C GLN A 337 -9.89 1.90 -0.52
N SER A 338 -9.38 1.83 0.71
CA SER A 338 -8.64 0.66 1.21
C SER A 338 -9.49 -0.61 1.14
N TYR A 339 -10.72 -0.54 1.62
CA TYR A 339 -11.68 -1.64 1.62
C TYR A 339 -12.00 -2.15 0.20
N PHE A 340 -12.31 -1.25 -0.73
CA PHE A 340 -12.60 -1.59 -2.12
C PHE A 340 -11.38 -2.15 -2.84
N SER A 341 -10.19 -1.57 -2.63
CA SER A 341 -8.95 -2.08 -3.21
C SER A 341 -8.66 -3.50 -2.72
N PHE A 342 -8.81 -3.75 -1.41
CA PHE A 342 -8.62 -5.08 -0.84
C PHE A 342 -9.62 -6.12 -1.39
N LEU A 343 -10.91 -5.77 -1.47
CA LEU A 343 -11.92 -6.67 -2.04
C LEU A 343 -11.66 -6.97 -3.52
N ARG A 344 -11.28 -5.96 -4.30
CA ARG A 344 -10.95 -6.13 -5.72
C ARG A 344 -9.79 -7.11 -5.89
N GLU A 345 -8.71 -6.94 -5.14
CA GLU A 345 -7.55 -7.83 -5.17
C GLU A 345 -7.94 -9.27 -4.79
N ILE A 346 -8.83 -9.46 -3.82
CA ILE A 346 -9.36 -10.79 -3.47
C ILE A 346 -10.07 -11.40 -4.67
N LEU A 347 -11.02 -10.70 -5.28
CA LEU A 347 -11.82 -11.23 -6.38
C LEU A 347 -10.96 -11.58 -7.61
N ILE A 348 -9.95 -10.76 -7.91
CA ILE A 348 -8.95 -11.03 -8.95
C ILE A 348 -8.18 -12.32 -8.62
N LYS A 349 -7.70 -12.46 -7.37
CA LYS A 349 -6.91 -13.62 -6.96
C LYS A 349 -7.73 -14.91 -6.89
N GLU A 350 -8.98 -14.84 -6.46
CA GLU A 350 -9.90 -15.99 -6.46
C GLU A 350 -10.13 -16.51 -7.88
N LYS A 351 -10.40 -15.61 -8.84
CA LYS A 351 -10.56 -16.00 -10.25
C LYS A 351 -9.27 -16.55 -10.84
N ASN A 352 -8.14 -15.88 -10.63
CA ASN A 352 -6.85 -16.27 -11.22
C ASN A 352 -6.33 -17.61 -10.66
N LYS A 353 -6.54 -17.89 -9.38
CA LYS A 353 -6.04 -19.11 -8.72
C LYS A 353 -7.08 -20.22 -8.61
N ASN A 354 -8.33 -19.96 -9.03
CA ASN A 354 -9.48 -20.84 -8.83
C ASN A 354 -9.55 -21.38 -7.38
N LYS A 355 -9.28 -20.51 -6.41
CA LYS A 355 -9.21 -20.84 -4.99
C LYS A 355 -10.08 -19.87 -4.21
N GLU A 356 -10.95 -20.41 -3.37
CA GLU A 356 -11.77 -19.61 -2.48
C GLU A 356 -10.91 -19.00 -1.35
N ILE A 357 -10.94 -17.68 -1.25
CA ILE A 357 -10.26 -16.86 -0.23
C ILE A 357 -11.27 -16.37 0.80
N LEU A 358 -12.50 -16.09 0.38
CA LEU A 358 -13.64 -15.74 1.23
C LEU A 358 -14.70 -16.82 1.17
N ASN A 359 -15.20 -17.24 2.33
CA ASN A 359 -16.30 -18.21 2.38
C ASN A 359 -17.63 -17.61 1.85
N PRO A 360 -18.63 -18.46 1.54
CA PRO A 360 -19.88 -18.01 0.96
C PRO A 360 -20.66 -17.03 1.85
N PHE A 361 -20.64 -17.26 3.18
CA PHE A 361 -21.27 -16.36 4.15
C PHE A 361 -20.67 -14.94 4.08
N THR A 362 -19.35 -14.82 4.06
CA THR A 362 -18.65 -13.53 4.01
C THR A 362 -18.97 -12.80 2.72
N LYS A 363 -19.03 -13.52 1.58
CA LYS A 363 -19.43 -12.94 0.29
C LYS A 363 -20.87 -12.42 0.32
N ALA A 364 -21.81 -13.23 0.83
CA ALA A 364 -23.22 -12.85 0.93
C ALA A 364 -23.43 -11.63 1.85
N PHE A 365 -22.83 -11.64 3.04
CA PHE A 365 -22.89 -10.49 3.96
C PHE A 365 -22.25 -9.24 3.36
N THR A 366 -21.09 -9.38 2.70
CA THR A 366 -20.39 -8.26 2.08
C THR A 366 -21.21 -7.63 0.95
N TYR A 367 -21.81 -8.45 0.09
CA TYR A 367 -22.72 -7.95 -0.94
C TYR A 367 -23.92 -7.20 -0.33
N ARG A 368 -24.53 -7.71 0.75
CA ARG A 368 -25.62 -7.00 1.43
C ARG A 368 -25.18 -5.70 2.10
N TYR A 369 -24.01 -5.69 2.70
CA TYR A 369 -23.43 -4.48 3.26
C TYR A 369 -23.21 -3.43 2.16
N HIS A 370 -22.74 -3.83 0.98
CA HIS A 370 -22.63 -2.95 -0.18
C HIS A 370 -23.97 -2.38 -0.62
N THR A 371 -25.00 -3.22 -0.79
CA THR A 371 -26.30 -2.79 -1.32
C THR A 371 -27.10 -1.95 -0.33
N ASN A 372 -27.03 -2.28 0.96
CA ASN A 372 -27.95 -1.73 1.97
C ASN A 372 -27.32 -0.62 2.81
N ILE A 373 -25.98 -0.53 2.88
CA ILE A 373 -25.27 0.45 3.72
C ILE A 373 -24.43 1.40 2.86
N LEU A 374 -23.50 0.87 2.06
CA LEU A 374 -22.56 1.72 1.31
C LEU A 374 -23.23 2.44 0.14
N ALA A 375 -24.00 1.72 -0.68
CA ALA A 375 -24.62 2.32 -1.85
C ALA A 375 -25.61 3.46 -1.48
N PRO A 376 -26.46 3.34 -0.45
CA PRO A 376 -27.29 4.46 0.00
C PRO A 376 -26.47 5.65 0.49
N TYR A 377 -25.41 5.42 1.27
CA TYR A 377 -24.56 6.50 1.78
C TYR A 377 -23.82 7.24 0.66
N LEU A 378 -23.31 6.53 -0.35
CA LEU A 378 -22.66 7.15 -1.50
C LEU A 378 -23.63 7.93 -2.41
N LYS A 379 -24.92 7.59 -2.36
CA LYS A 379 -25.99 8.32 -3.06
C LYS A 379 -26.53 9.51 -2.25
N ASP A 380 -26.25 9.57 -0.96
CA ASP A 380 -26.72 10.65 -0.10
C ASP A 380 -25.94 11.94 -0.39
N GLU A 381 -26.65 12.94 -0.92
CA GLU A 381 -26.10 14.26 -1.22
C GLU A 381 -25.72 15.05 0.04
N HIS A 382 -26.29 14.69 1.21
CA HIS A 382 -25.99 15.30 2.51
C HIS A 382 -24.80 14.64 3.24
N SER A 383 -24.21 13.59 2.67
CA SER A 383 -22.97 13.02 3.22
C SER A 383 -21.82 14.03 3.14
N LYS A 384 -20.92 14.02 4.13
CA LYS A 384 -19.76 14.94 4.19
C LYS A 384 -18.65 14.63 3.16
N MET A 385 -18.93 13.77 2.18
CA MET A 385 -18.00 13.37 1.13
C MET A 385 -18.22 14.22 -0.11
N GLN A 386 -17.14 14.65 -0.77
CA GLN A 386 -17.24 15.42 -2.02
C GLN A 386 -17.94 14.62 -3.11
N LYS A 387 -18.68 15.30 -3.99
CA LYS A 387 -19.50 14.65 -5.03
C LYS A 387 -18.67 13.81 -5.99
N GLU A 388 -17.49 14.29 -6.34
CA GLU A 388 -16.52 13.60 -7.21
C GLU A 388 -16.07 12.29 -6.56
N ASP A 389 -15.78 12.33 -5.25
CA ASP A 389 -15.37 11.16 -4.47
C ASP A 389 -16.51 10.14 -4.34
N ARG A 390 -17.74 10.59 -4.11
CA ARG A 390 -18.93 9.72 -4.10
C ARG A 390 -19.12 9.02 -5.44
N THR A 391 -18.93 9.74 -6.54
CA THR A 391 -19.07 9.20 -7.90
C THR A 391 -17.99 8.14 -8.18
N ALA A 392 -16.73 8.43 -7.83
CA ALA A 392 -15.62 7.50 -7.99
C ALA A 392 -15.81 6.22 -7.16
N LEU A 393 -16.17 6.36 -5.88
CA LEU A 393 -16.43 5.23 -4.99
C LEU A 393 -17.65 4.42 -5.40
N THR A 394 -18.70 5.06 -5.92
CA THR A 394 -19.88 4.36 -6.48
C THR A 394 -19.48 3.49 -7.67
N SER A 395 -18.63 4.02 -8.57
CA SER A 395 -18.13 3.26 -9.72
C SER A 395 -17.32 2.03 -9.28
N GLN A 396 -16.44 2.19 -8.28
CA GLN A 396 -15.67 1.07 -7.71
C GLN A 396 -16.60 0.01 -7.06
N LEU A 397 -17.59 0.45 -6.29
CA LEU A 397 -18.57 -0.43 -5.64
C LEU A 397 -19.35 -1.25 -6.67
N LEU A 398 -19.79 -0.62 -7.76
CA LEU A 398 -20.49 -1.29 -8.86
C LEU A 398 -19.59 -2.32 -9.55
N SER A 399 -18.33 -1.97 -9.82
CA SER A 399 -17.35 -2.90 -10.39
C SER A 399 -17.12 -4.12 -9.50
N ILE A 400 -17.00 -3.95 -8.18
CA ILE A 400 -16.85 -5.06 -7.23
C ILE A 400 -18.10 -5.95 -7.18
N ASN A 401 -19.29 -5.38 -7.25
CA ASN A 401 -20.54 -6.14 -7.19
C ASN A 401 -20.87 -6.88 -8.48
N HIS A 402 -20.69 -6.25 -9.64
CA HIS A 402 -21.06 -6.80 -10.94
C HIS A 402 -19.91 -7.50 -11.67
N GLY A 403 -18.68 -7.30 -11.22
CA GLY A 403 -17.49 -7.88 -11.83
C GLY A 403 -16.86 -6.96 -12.88
N ASP A 404 -15.64 -7.30 -13.27
CA ASP A 404 -14.90 -6.58 -14.30
C ASP A 404 -14.21 -7.55 -15.26
N LYS A 405 -14.61 -7.49 -16.54
CA LYS A 405 -14.03 -8.32 -17.60
C LYS A 405 -12.62 -7.89 -17.97
N ILE A 406 -12.30 -6.59 -17.94
CA ILE A 406 -10.94 -6.09 -18.19
C ILE A 406 -10.04 -6.46 -17.02
N ALA A 407 -10.45 -6.13 -15.80
CA ALA A 407 -9.65 -6.42 -14.61
C ALA A 407 -9.71 -7.91 -14.21
N ASN A 408 -10.38 -8.74 -15.01
CA ASN A 408 -10.45 -10.18 -14.90
C ASN A 408 -10.88 -10.67 -13.51
N PHE A 409 -12.07 -10.27 -13.05
CA PHE A 409 -12.70 -10.86 -11.85
C PHE A 409 -14.23 -10.98 -12.00
N ILE A 410 -14.82 -11.92 -11.25
CA ILE A 410 -16.27 -12.15 -11.19
C ILE A 410 -16.84 -11.32 -10.04
N GLY A 411 -17.97 -10.65 -10.25
CA GLY A 411 -18.59 -9.80 -9.22
C GLY A 411 -19.14 -10.59 -8.04
N LEU A 412 -19.27 -9.95 -6.89
CA LEU A 412 -19.89 -10.57 -5.70
C LEU A 412 -21.32 -11.05 -5.98
N GLN A 413 -22.09 -10.32 -6.79
CA GLN A 413 -23.48 -10.66 -7.10
C GLN A 413 -23.62 -12.03 -7.77
N GLU A 414 -22.70 -12.38 -8.67
CA GLU A 414 -22.72 -13.66 -9.39
C GLU A 414 -22.21 -14.83 -8.52
N GLN A 415 -21.59 -14.53 -7.38
CA GLN A 415 -20.99 -15.52 -6.48
C GLN A 415 -21.85 -15.81 -5.23
N VAL A 416 -22.99 -15.13 -5.06
CA VAL A 416 -23.86 -15.27 -3.88
C VAL A 416 -25.11 -16.09 -4.21
N ASN A 417 -25.35 -17.15 -3.42
CA ASN A 417 -26.56 -17.97 -3.51
C ASN A 417 -27.55 -17.56 -2.41
N PHE A 418 -28.66 -16.91 -2.77
CA PHE A 418 -29.72 -16.50 -1.82
C PHE A 418 -30.94 -17.45 -1.88
N GLU A 419 -31.57 -17.74 -0.73
CA GLU A 419 -32.99 -18.09 -0.72
C GLU A 419 -33.80 -16.82 -0.88
N THR A 420 -34.24 -16.55 -2.11
CA THR A 420 -35.20 -15.47 -2.34
C THR A 420 -36.59 -15.95 -1.96
N ASN A 421 -37.02 -15.65 -0.73
CA ASN A 421 -38.42 -15.23 -0.54
C ASN A 421 -38.52 -13.82 -1.11
N THR A 422 -38.66 -13.76 -2.43
CA THR A 422 -38.94 -12.52 -3.16
C THR A 422 -40.32 -12.01 -2.71
N PRO A 423 -40.49 -10.72 -2.36
CA PRO A 423 -41.73 -10.07 -2.73
C PRO A 423 -41.83 -10.23 -4.24
N GLN A 424 -42.93 -10.82 -4.73
CA GLN A 424 -43.19 -11.01 -6.15
C GLN A 424 -42.98 -9.68 -6.90
N TYR A 425 -41.82 -9.51 -7.50
CA TYR A 425 -41.72 -8.90 -8.81
C TYR A 425 -41.72 -10.08 -9.79
N SER A 426 -42.92 -10.31 -10.31
CA SER A 426 -43.32 -11.17 -11.41
C SER A 426 -42.21 -11.96 -12.09
N LYS A 427 -42.23 -13.28 -11.89
CA LYS A 427 -41.66 -14.25 -12.82
C LYS A 427 -42.39 -14.15 -14.16
N GLU A 428 -41.87 -13.32 -15.06
CA GLU A 428 -42.04 -13.48 -16.51
C GLU A 428 -41.10 -12.52 -17.27
N GLN A 429 -39.79 -12.61 -17.02
CA GLN A 429 -38.82 -12.03 -17.93
C GLN A 429 -37.68 -13.02 -18.18
N THR A 430 -37.60 -13.44 -19.44
CA THR A 430 -36.41 -13.91 -20.17
C THR A 430 -35.10 -13.40 -19.57
N PRO A 431 -34.02 -14.20 -19.60
CA PRO A 431 -32.75 -13.92 -18.92
C PRO A 431 -32.40 -12.43 -19.02
N GLU A 432 -32.50 -11.73 -17.90
CA GLU A 432 -32.63 -10.28 -17.84
C GLU A 432 -31.39 -9.62 -18.45
N LEU A 433 -31.54 -9.16 -19.70
CA LEU A 433 -30.64 -8.21 -20.33
C LEU A 433 -30.54 -6.99 -19.40
N LEU A 434 -29.39 -6.82 -18.74
CA LEU A 434 -28.93 -5.62 -18.05
C LEU A 434 -29.80 -4.38 -18.35
N ASP A 435 -30.55 -3.89 -17.36
CA ASP A 435 -31.41 -2.70 -17.49
C ASP A 435 -30.55 -1.43 -17.55
N LEU A 436 -29.97 -1.20 -18.73
CA LEU A 436 -29.09 -0.08 -19.05
C LEU A 436 -29.74 1.28 -18.76
N GLU A 437 -31.07 1.36 -18.83
CA GLU A 437 -31.82 2.59 -18.54
C GLU A 437 -31.76 2.95 -17.07
N LYS A 438 -31.97 1.96 -16.17
CA LYS A 438 -31.81 2.16 -14.73
C LYS A 438 -30.36 2.50 -14.37
N LEU A 439 -29.38 1.79 -14.93
CA LEU A 439 -27.95 2.05 -14.69
C LEU A 439 -27.53 3.46 -15.10
N PHE A 440 -28.00 3.93 -16.26
CA PHE A 440 -27.70 5.27 -16.73
C PHE A 440 -28.28 6.35 -15.80
N LYS A 441 -29.57 6.25 -15.46
CA LYS A 441 -30.25 7.20 -14.56
C LYS A 441 -29.63 7.25 -13.17
N SER A 442 -29.13 6.12 -12.65
CA SER A 442 -28.59 6.04 -11.29
C SER A 442 -27.12 6.43 -11.16
N SER A 443 -26.32 6.35 -12.23
CA SER A 443 -24.86 6.33 -12.10
C SER A 443 -24.09 7.10 -13.17
N TYR A 444 -24.71 7.44 -14.32
CA TYR A 444 -24.01 8.10 -15.44
C TYR A 444 -24.69 9.38 -15.92
N LEU A 445 -25.84 9.76 -15.36
CA LEU A 445 -26.55 11.00 -15.69
C LEU A 445 -25.87 12.21 -15.01
N PRO A 446 -25.29 13.14 -15.76
CA PRO A 446 -24.65 14.33 -15.19
C PRO A 446 -25.70 15.27 -14.59
N SER A 447 -25.43 15.85 -13.43
CA SER A 447 -26.41 16.73 -12.73
C SER A 447 -26.77 18.01 -13.50
N HIS A 448 -25.89 18.44 -14.41
CA HIS A 448 -26.10 19.59 -15.29
C HIS A 448 -26.78 19.20 -16.60
N PHE A 449 -27.04 17.92 -16.84
CA PHE A 449 -27.70 17.44 -18.05
C PHE A 449 -29.18 17.12 -17.78
N ALA A 450 -30.08 17.91 -18.35
CA ALA A 450 -31.51 17.69 -18.26
C ALA A 450 -31.95 16.66 -19.31
N LEU A 451 -32.13 15.40 -18.89
CA LEU A 451 -32.60 14.33 -19.75
C LEU A 451 -34.05 14.58 -20.21
N THR A 452 -34.28 14.65 -21.53
CA THR A 452 -35.61 14.84 -22.14
C THR A 452 -36.15 13.55 -22.77
N LYS A 453 -35.29 12.66 -23.24
CA LYS A 453 -35.69 11.36 -23.81
C LYS A 453 -34.63 10.30 -23.53
N LEU A 454 -35.09 9.07 -23.27
CA LEU A 454 -34.25 7.89 -23.08
C LEU A 454 -34.86 6.72 -23.86
N GLN A 455 -34.08 6.06 -24.71
CA GLN A 455 -34.53 4.90 -25.48
C GLN A 455 -33.41 3.85 -25.55
N LYS A 456 -33.73 2.59 -25.23
CA LYS A 456 -32.84 1.46 -25.48
C LYS A 456 -32.64 1.23 -26.99
N GLY A 457 -31.39 1.13 -27.42
CA GLY A 457 -31.01 0.80 -28.79
C GLY A 457 -30.69 -0.70 -28.98
N ALA A 458 -30.34 -1.09 -30.20
CA ALA A 458 -29.81 -2.43 -30.49
C ALA A 458 -28.39 -2.62 -29.91
N ASP A 459 -27.99 -3.86 -29.61
CA ASP A 459 -26.63 -4.25 -29.20
C ASP A 459 -26.06 -3.54 -27.95
N ASN A 460 -26.78 -3.58 -26.81
CA ASN A 460 -26.35 -2.95 -25.55
C ASN A 460 -26.04 -1.44 -25.67
N THR A 461 -26.75 -0.74 -26.56
CA THR A 461 -26.66 0.71 -26.70
C THR A 461 -27.86 1.41 -26.07
N LEU A 462 -27.65 2.64 -25.62
CA LEU A 462 -28.63 3.53 -25.02
C LEU A 462 -28.61 4.86 -25.78
N VAL A 463 -29.75 5.29 -26.31
CA VAL A 463 -29.88 6.59 -26.96
C VAL A 463 -30.50 7.56 -25.95
N ILE A 464 -29.79 8.65 -25.68
CA ILE A 464 -30.22 9.67 -24.74
C ILE A 464 -30.37 10.99 -25.47
N GLN A 465 -31.38 11.77 -25.09
CA GLN A 465 -31.55 13.14 -25.54
C GLN A 465 -31.76 14.00 -24.31
N GLY A 466 -31.12 15.17 -24.29
CA GLY A 466 -31.23 16.10 -23.18
C GLY A 466 -30.62 17.44 -23.51
N VAL A 467 -30.77 18.38 -22.58
CA VAL A 467 -30.22 19.72 -22.69
C VAL A 467 -29.16 19.89 -21.62
N ASP A 468 -27.97 20.31 -22.03
CA ASP A 468 -26.95 20.73 -21.08
C ASP A 468 -27.32 22.09 -20.50
N LYS A 469 -27.53 22.16 -19.18
CA LYS A 469 -27.86 23.40 -18.47
C LYS A 469 -26.71 24.40 -18.46
N LYS A 470 -25.46 23.97 -18.67
CA LYS A 470 -24.30 24.89 -18.69
C LYS A 470 -24.19 25.64 -20.02
N THR A 471 -24.40 24.94 -21.13
CA THR A 471 -24.26 25.52 -22.48
C THR A 471 -25.58 25.89 -23.13
N GLU A 472 -26.71 25.45 -22.57
CA GLU A 472 -28.07 25.51 -23.13
C GLU A 472 -28.25 24.77 -24.47
N LEU A 473 -27.27 23.93 -24.84
CA LEU A 473 -27.29 23.17 -26.08
C LEU A 473 -28.00 21.82 -25.89
N GLY A 474 -28.86 21.47 -26.84
CA GLY A 474 -29.45 20.14 -26.94
C GLY A 474 -28.43 19.11 -27.45
N LEU A 475 -28.37 17.95 -26.82
CA LEU A 475 -27.50 16.83 -27.20
C LEU A 475 -28.32 15.56 -27.33
N GLU A 476 -28.14 14.87 -28.45
CA GLU A 476 -28.51 13.48 -28.64
C GLU A 476 -27.23 12.63 -28.68
N ALA A 477 -27.11 11.65 -27.78
CA ALA A 477 -25.93 10.80 -27.68
C ALA A 477 -26.32 9.32 -27.70
N ARG A 478 -25.59 8.52 -28.47
CA ARG A 478 -25.66 7.06 -28.42
C ARG A 478 -24.53 6.56 -27.53
N LEU A 479 -24.90 5.92 -26.44
CA LEU A 479 -23.98 5.31 -25.49
C LEU A 479 -23.92 3.81 -25.74
N LYS A 480 -22.73 3.23 -25.65
CA LYS A 480 -22.52 1.79 -25.71
C LYS A 480 -21.94 1.33 -24.39
N TYR A 481 -22.50 0.26 -23.84
CA TYR A 481 -21.98 -0.34 -22.63
C TYR A 481 -20.83 -1.28 -22.98
N GLU A 482 -19.61 -0.83 -22.74
CA GLU A 482 -18.39 -1.61 -22.90
C GLU A 482 -17.54 -1.48 -21.64
N ASN A 483 -16.94 -2.58 -21.19
CA ASN A 483 -15.95 -2.54 -20.10
C ASN A 483 -16.46 -1.85 -18.82
N ILE A 484 -17.73 -2.11 -18.46
CA ILE A 484 -18.39 -1.59 -17.25
C ILE A 484 -18.52 -0.06 -17.24
N GLN A 485 -18.43 0.58 -18.40
CA GLN A 485 -18.68 2.01 -18.57
C GLN A 485 -19.63 2.26 -19.74
N LEU A 486 -20.48 3.28 -19.60
CA LEU A 486 -21.25 3.81 -20.72
C LEU A 486 -20.37 4.82 -21.46
N LEU A 487 -19.86 4.39 -22.62
CA LEU A 487 -19.02 5.20 -23.50
C LEU A 487 -19.87 5.79 -24.61
N VAL A 488 -19.55 7.01 -25.02
CA VAL A 488 -20.25 7.68 -26.11
C VAL A 488 -19.71 7.13 -27.43
N GLU A 489 -20.59 6.58 -28.26
CA GLU A 489 -20.26 6.06 -29.59
C GLU A 489 -20.45 7.15 -30.66
N LYS A 490 -21.50 7.97 -30.50
CA LYS A 490 -21.82 9.05 -31.43
C LYS A 490 -22.67 10.12 -30.75
N VAL A 491 -22.52 11.36 -31.18
CA VAL A 491 -23.35 12.48 -30.76
C VAL A 491 -23.95 13.26 -31.91
N LYS A 492 -24.99 14.03 -31.59
CA LYS A 492 -25.59 15.06 -32.42
C LYS A 492 -25.95 16.25 -31.53
N VAL A 493 -25.29 17.38 -31.77
CA VAL A 493 -25.54 18.64 -31.06
C VAL A 493 -26.57 19.45 -31.86
N ALA A 494 -27.64 19.89 -31.18
CA ALA A 494 -28.74 20.59 -31.78
C ALA A 494 -28.27 21.91 -32.44
N LYS A 495 -28.64 22.10 -33.72
CA LYS A 495 -28.38 23.31 -34.52
C LYS A 495 -26.89 23.69 -34.68
N LYS A 496 -25.93 22.83 -34.32
CA LYS A 496 -24.48 23.07 -34.47
C LYS A 496 -23.79 21.85 -35.10
N GLN A 497 -23.84 21.77 -36.43
CA GLN A 497 -23.31 20.63 -37.21
C GLN A 497 -21.78 20.53 -37.16
N LYS A 498 -21.04 21.65 -37.24
CA LYS A 498 -19.57 21.66 -37.17
C LYS A 498 -19.04 21.14 -35.83
N LEU A 499 -19.67 21.55 -34.72
CA LEU A 499 -19.35 21.04 -33.38
C LEU A 499 -19.67 19.54 -33.25
N THR A 500 -20.76 19.09 -33.89
CA THR A 500 -21.10 17.66 -33.94
C THR A 500 -20.04 16.85 -34.69
N GLU A 501 -19.56 17.34 -35.83
CA GLU A 501 -18.52 16.67 -36.63
C GLU A 501 -17.18 16.63 -35.90
N TYR A 502 -16.80 17.73 -35.24
CA TYR A 502 -15.60 17.83 -34.41
C TYR A 502 -15.61 16.83 -33.25
N ILE A 503 -16.67 16.83 -32.43
CA ILE A 503 -16.77 15.93 -31.27
C ILE A 503 -16.83 14.46 -31.72
N ASN A 504 -17.54 14.14 -32.81
CA ASN A 504 -17.56 12.78 -33.34
C ASN A 504 -16.20 12.33 -33.92
N ALA A 505 -15.37 13.24 -34.42
CA ALA A 505 -14.01 12.91 -34.85
C ALA A 505 -13.12 12.55 -33.65
N ILE A 506 -13.30 13.21 -32.51
CA ILE A 506 -12.61 12.87 -31.26
C ILE A 506 -13.12 11.53 -30.73
N ILE A 507 -14.44 11.33 -30.66
CA ILE A 507 -15.05 10.06 -30.19
C ILE A 507 -14.59 8.85 -31.04
N LYS A 508 -14.31 9.04 -32.33
CA LYS A 508 -13.78 7.97 -33.19
C LYS A 508 -12.37 7.52 -32.81
N ASN A 509 -11.56 8.40 -32.22
CA ASN A 509 -10.18 8.13 -31.86
C ASN A 509 -10.02 7.81 -30.36
N ASP A 510 -10.85 8.42 -29.51
CA ASP A 510 -10.82 8.28 -28.06
C ASP A 510 -12.15 7.78 -27.48
N LYS A 511 -12.06 6.85 -26.53
CA LYS A 511 -13.21 6.34 -25.78
C LYS A 511 -13.65 7.36 -24.73
N LEU A 512 -14.69 8.13 -25.03
CA LEU A 512 -15.13 9.23 -24.17
C LEU A 512 -16.39 8.88 -23.35
N SER A 513 -16.43 9.40 -22.12
CA SER A 513 -17.63 9.40 -21.28
C SER A 513 -18.55 10.58 -21.61
N LEU A 514 -19.83 10.48 -21.23
CA LEU A 514 -20.81 11.55 -21.46
C LEU A 514 -20.38 12.88 -20.82
N ASN A 515 -19.83 12.84 -19.60
CA ASN A 515 -19.31 14.03 -18.93
C ASN A 515 -18.21 14.71 -19.73
N LYS A 516 -17.26 13.95 -20.28
CA LYS A 516 -16.17 14.51 -21.06
C LYS A 516 -16.67 15.12 -22.37
N VAL A 517 -17.69 14.52 -22.99
CA VAL A 517 -18.32 15.10 -24.18
C VAL A 517 -19.06 16.41 -23.88
N LEU A 518 -19.75 16.50 -22.74
CA LEU A 518 -20.38 17.77 -22.30
C LEU A 518 -19.34 18.86 -22.02
N SER A 519 -18.20 18.51 -21.42
CA SER A 519 -17.07 19.43 -21.26
C SER A 519 -16.53 19.92 -22.61
N LEU A 520 -16.32 19.02 -23.58
CA LEU A 520 -15.85 19.39 -24.92
C LEU A 520 -16.86 20.29 -25.66
N MET A 521 -18.17 20.11 -25.44
CA MET A 521 -19.18 21.02 -25.97
C MET A 521 -19.07 22.43 -25.38
N ALA A 522 -18.75 22.53 -24.09
CA ALA A 522 -18.57 23.81 -23.40
C ALA A 522 -17.26 24.50 -23.79
N GLU A 523 -16.16 23.75 -23.85
CA GLU A 523 -14.80 24.21 -24.16
C GLU A 523 -14.65 24.67 -25.63
N HIS A 524 -15.48 24.16 -26.54
CA HIS A 524 -15.37 24.40 -27.98
C HIS A 524 -16.63 24.98 -28.61
N LYS A 525 -17.43 25.71 -27.83
CA LYS A 525 -18.64 26.39 -28.30
C LYS A 525 -18.37 27.30 -29.51
N ASP A 526 -17.19 27.92 -29.56
CA ASP A 526 -16.77 28.90 -30.58
C ASP A 526 -16.38 28.24 -31.92
N ILE A 527 -16.06 26.94 -31.93
CA ILE A 527 -15.85 26.16 -33.19
C ILE A 527 -17.14 26.13 -34.01
N ALA A 528 -18.30 26.28 -33.35
CA ALA A 528 -19.59 26.35 -33.99
C ALA A 528 -19.85 27.69 -34.71
N GLU A 529 -18.92 28.66 -34.63
CA GLU A 529 -18.98 29.98 -35.27
C GLU A 529 -17.91 30.18 -36.36
N GLN A 530 -16.94 29.27 -36.46
CA GLN A 530 -15.89 29.37 -37.48
C GLN A 530 -16.45 29.06 -38.88
N ALA A 531 -16.20 29.94 -39.85
CA ALA A 531 -16.76 29.85 -41.21
C ALA A 531 -16.02 28.84 -42.11
N GLU A 532 -14.74 28.58 -41.89
CA GLU A 532 -13.93 27.70 -42.75
C GLU A 532 -14.05 26.20 -42.37
N ALA A 533 -13.68 25.31 -43.29
CA ALA A 533 -13.72 23.86 -43.10
C ALA A 533 -12.38 23.34 -42.55
N LEU A 534 -12.42 22.52 -41.50
CA LEU A 534 -11.24 21.87 -40.92
C LEU A 534 -10.73 20.75 -41.85
N ASP A 535 -9.54 20.89 -42.44
CA ASP A 535 -8.88 19.83 -43.24
C ASP A 535 -7.81 19.10 -42.41
N MET A 536 -8.06 17.82 -42.09
CA MET A 536 -7.26 16.97 -41.20
C MET A 536 -6.23 16.08 -41.94
N ARG A 537 -5.94 16.36 -43.22
CA ARG A 537 -5.01 15.54 -44.01
C ARG A 537 -3.56 15.88 -43.68
N LEU A 538 -2.72 14.86 -43.41
CA LEU A 538 -1.29 14.99 -43.08
C LEU A 538 -0.53 15.92 -44.04
N CYS A 539 -0.79 15.82 -45.34
CA CYS A 539 -0.13 16.68 -46.32
C CYS A 539 -0.60 18.14 -46.30
N SER A 540 -1.87 18.40 -45.96
CA SER A 540 -2.37 19.75 -45.73
C SER A 540 -1.70 20.37 -44.50
N GLN A 541 -1.52 19.59 -43.43
CA GLN A 541 -0.83 20.01 -42.21
C GLN A 541 0.68 20.26 -42.45
N LEU A 542 1.37 19.36 -43.15
CA LEU A 542 2.79 19.53 -43.51
C LEU A 542 3.00 20.71 -44.45
N LYS A 543 2.10 20.94 -45.41
CA LYS A 543 2.14 22.09 -46.31
C LYS A 543 1.94 23.40 -45.55
N GLY A 544 1.09 23.40 -44.52
CA GLY A 544 0.92 24.55 -43.62
C GLY A 544 2.19 24.93 -42.87
N LYS A 545 2.94 23.94 -42.35
CA LYS A 545 4.14 24.16 -41.52
C LYS A 545 5.43 24.37 -42.32
N TYR A 546 5.62 23.64 -43.42
CA TYR A 546 6.86 23.61 -44.21
C TYR A 546 6.66 24.18 -45.62
N GLN A 547 5.94 25.29 -45.74
CA GLN A 547 5.44 25.86 -47.00
C GLN A 547 6.41 25.77 -48.20
N LYS A 548 7.65 26.25 -48.05
CA LYS A 548 8.68 26.25 -49.12
C LYS A 548 9.68 25.09 -49.01
N SER A 549 9.64 24.36 -47.90
CA SER A 549 10.58 23.29 -47.54
C SER A 549 10.05 21.90 -47.85
N LEU A 550 8.73 21.74 -47.98
CA LEU A 550 8.07 20.49 -48.37
C LEU A 550 8.12 20.34 -49.90
N ILE A 551 8.95 19.42 -50.39
CA ILE A 551 9.09 19.17 -51.84
C ILE A 551 7.93 18.31 -52.34
N SER A 552 7.62 17.24 -51.63
CA SER A 552 6.54 16.31 -52.00
C SER A 552 5.87 15.76 -50.75
N CYS A 553 4.56 15.54 -50.83
CA CYS A 553 3.80 14.85 -49.80
C CYS A 553 2.66 14.04 -50.45
N SER A 554 2.57 12.78 -50.06
CA SER A 554 1.55 11.81 -50.46
C SER A 554 1.29 10.86 -49.29
N ASP A 555 0.28 10.00 -49.41
CA ASP A 555 -0.01 8.97 -48.40
C ASP A 555 1.11 7.92 -48.25
N THR A 556 2.08 7.91 -49.18
CA THR A 556 3.20 6.96 -49.26
C THR A 556 4.58 7.57 -49.02
N GLU A 557 4.73 8.90 -49.12
CA GLU A 557 5.99 9.58 -48.80
C GLU A 557 5.81 11.07 -48.51
N ALA A 558 6.69 11.62 -47.68
CA ALA A 558 6.89 13.05 -47.52
C ALA A 558 8.39 13.41 -47.61
N LYS A 559 8.73 14.46 -48.36
CA LYS A 559 10.11 14.95 -48.53
C LYS A 559 10.22 16.40 -48.10
N ILE A 560 11.13 16.68 -47.16
CA ILE A 560 11.35 18.01 -46.58
C ILE A 560 12.84 18.36 -46.71
N ILE A 561 13.14 19.55 -47.25
CA ILE A 561 14.48 20.15 -47.22
C ILE A 561 14.55 21.14 -46.06
N PHE A 562 15.52 20.92 -45.17
CA PHE A 562 15.85 21.83 -44.09
C PHE A 562 17.20 22.50 -44.38
N LYS A 563 17.24 23.83 -44.29
CA LYS A 563 18.45 24.64 -44.50
C LYS A 563 18.80 25.36 -43.21
N GLU A 564 19.99 25.08 -42.68
CA GLU A 564 20.53 25.78 -41.51
C GLU A 564 21.97 26.21 -41.80
N GLU A 565 22.17 27.54 -41.77
CA GLU A 565 23.39 28.37 -41.85
C GLU A 565 24.50 28.06 -42.89
N GLU A 566 24.62 26.85 -43.44
CA GLU A 566 25.41 26.49 -44.65
C GLU A 566 25.21 25.02 -45.13
N LYS A 567 24.37 24.21 -44.45
CA LYS A 567 24.09 22.81 -44.81
C LYS A 567 22.64 22.60 -45.24
N GLU A 568 22.44 21.94 -46.37
CA GLU A 568 21.13 21.52 -46.86
C GLU A 568 20.91 20.04 -46.55
N ILE A 569 19.96 19.73 -45.67
CA ILE A 569 19.63 18.36 -45.27
C ILE A 569 18.26 17.99 -45.84
N THR A 570 18.23 16.92 -46.63
CA THR A 570 17.00 16.36 -47.19
C THR A 570 16.52 15.20 -46.34
N TYR A 571 15.30 15.32 -45.82
CA TYR A 571 14.59 14.27 -45.09
C TYR A 571 13.56 13.61 -46.01
N HIS A 572 13.63 12.29 -46.16
CA HIS A 572 12.67 11.49 -46.90
C HIS A 572 11.98 10.50 -45.96
N PHE A 573 10.73 10.80 -45.64
CA PHE A 573 9.85 9.99 -44.82
C PHE A 573 9.06 9.02 -45.70
N LYS A 574 9.19 7.71 -45.45
CA LYS A 574 8.36 6.67 -46.08
C LYS A 574 7.10 6.46 -45.26
N LEU A 575 5.96 6.62 -45.90
CA LEU A 575 4.64 6.50 -45.28
C LEU A 575 3.90 5.28 -45.84
N GLU A 576 2.98 4.74 -45.05
CA GLU A 576 2.02 3.74 -45.51
C GLU A 576 0.64 4.16 -44.99
N LYS A 577 -0.21 4.68 -45.87
CA LYS A 577 -1.52 5.27 -45.49
C LYS A 577 -1.40 6.34 -44.41
N GLY A 578 -0.37 7.19 -44.51
CA GLY A 578 -0.11 8.27 -43.53
C GLY A 578 0.58 7.84 -42.23
N LYS A 579 0.92 6.54 -42.05
CA LYS A 579 1.76 6.06 -40.93
C LYS A 579 3.24 6.07 -41.31
N LEU A 580 4.11 6.62 -40.47
CA LEU A 580 5.56 6.61 -40.71
C LEU A 580 6.15 5.20 -40.56
N LYS A 581 6.80 4.71 -41.61
CA LYS A 581 7.39 3.36 -41.70
C LYS A 581 8.90 3.35 -41.91
N GLY A 582 9.46 4.47 -42.34
CA GLY A 582 10.90 4.58 -42.52
C GLY A 582 11.33 6.01 -42.75
N LEU A 583 12.62 6.25 -42.60
CA LEU A 583 13.27 7.53 -42.74
C LEU A 583 14.58 7.35 -43.48
N LYS A 584 14.87 8.25 -44.42
CA LYS A 584 16.19 8.46 -45.00
C LYS A 584 16.57 9.92 -44.88
N ILE A 585 17.82 10.20 -44.54
CA ILE A 585 18.33 11.57 -44.41
C ILE A 585 19.58 11.67 -45.25
N SER A 586 19.77 12.78 -45.97
CA SER A 586 20.97 12.99 -46.80
C SER A 586 22.27 13.01 -45.98
N ASP A 587 22.20 13.31 -44.69
CA ASP A 587 23.29 13.16 -43.73
C ASP A 587 23.28 11.75 -43.13
N SER A 588 24.22 10.91 -43.55
CA SER A 588 24.34 9.51 -43.12
C SER A 588 24.65 9.34 -41.62
N LEU A 589 25.33 10.31 -41.01
CA LEU A 589 25.72 10.25 -39.60
C LEU A 589 24.50 10.58 -38.72
N LEU A 590 23.73 11.60 -39.12
CA LEU A 590 22.44 11.93 -38.53
C LEU A 590 21.40 10.81 -38.71
N GLU A 591 21.33 10.22 -39.91
CA GLU A 591 20.46 9.08 -40.22
C GLU A 591 20.73 7.90 -39.28
N SER A 592 22.00 7.50 -39.12
CA SER A 592 22.37 6.37 -38.28
C SER A 592 22.07 6.59 -36.79
N LYS A 593 22.21 7.83 -36.30
CA LYS A 593 21.88 8.20 -34.91
C LYS A 593 20.38 8.17 -34.66
N ILE A 594 19.58 8.67 -35.61
CA ILE A 594 18.12 8.68 -35.49
C ILE A 594 17.52 7.28 -35.61
N LEU A 595 17.99 6.46 -36.56
CA LEU A 595 17.46 5.12 -36.79
C LEU A 595 17.70 4.15 -35.62
N LYS A 596 18.74 4.38 -34.79
CA LYS A 596 18.98 3.59 -33.57
C LYS A 596 17.97 3.85 -32.46
N LEU A 597 17.24 4.96 -32.52
CA LEU A 597 16.40 5.46 -31.41
C LEU A 597 14.90 5.43 -31.73
N ILE A 598 14.51 5.10 -32.96
CA ILE A 598 13.11 5.07 -33.39
C ILE A 598 12.62 3.63 -33.61
N ASP A 599 11.52 3.27 -32.94
CA ASP A 599 10.78 2.04 -33.22
C ASP A 599 9.57 2.32 -34.13
N PHE A 600 9.75 2.13 -35.43
CA PHE A 600 8.69 2.32 -36.44
C PHE A 600 7.48 1.39 -36.27
N LYS A 601 7.56 0.34 -35.43
CA LYS A 601 6.41 -0.55 -35.19
C LYS A 601 5.32 0.14 -34.35
N GLN A 602 5.72 1.04 -33.46
CA GLN A 602 4.83 1.69 -32.48
C GLN A 602 4.16 2.98 -32.98
N ILE A 603 4.59 3.51 -34.13
CA ILE A 603 4.09 4.79 -34.67
C ILE A 603 2.71 4.59 -35.30
N ASP A 604 1.75 5.49 -35.11
CA ASP A 604 0.46 5.47 -35.81
C ASP A 604 0.31 6.63 -36.82
N ALA A 605 -0.78 6.63 -37.60
CA ALA A 605 -1.02 7.68 -38.59
C ALA A 605 -1.34 9.04 -37.95
N SER A 606 -1.91 9.07 -36.74
CA SER A 606 -2.25 10.28 -35.98
C SER A 606 -1.04 10.98 -35.38
N THR A 607 0.01 10.25 -34.99
CA THR A 607 1.25 10.80 -34.42
C THR A 607 2.28 11.17 -35.49
N THR A 608 2.04 10.80 -36.75
CA THR A 608 3.02 10.92 -37.83
C THR A 608 3.41 12.37 -38.13
N PHE A 609 2.47 13.31 -38.10
CA PHE A 609 2.77 14.74 -38.32
C PHE A 609 3.78 15.26 -37.29
N TYR A 610 3.54 15.00 -36.01
CA TYR A 610 4.35 15.50 -34.91
C TYR A 610 5.77 14.90 -34.93
N LEU A 611 5.87 13.59 -35.15
CA LEU A 611 7.15 12.89 -35.28
C LEU A 611 8.00 13.42 -36.43
N ILE A 612 7.40 13.65 -37.60
CA ILE A 612 8.09 14.28 -38.73
C ILE A 612 8.68 15.63 -38.32
N THR A 613 7.91 16.42 -37.56
CA THR A 613 8.37 17.76 -37.20
C THR A 613 9.50 17.79 -36.18
N SER A 614 9.49 16.89 -35.20
CA SER A 614 10.58 16.74 -34.23
C SER A 614 11.86 16.23 -34.88
N LEU A 615 11.74 15.36 -35.89
CA LEU A 615 12.89 14.83 -36.62
C LEU A 615 13.58 15.87 -37.49
N VAL A 616 12.81 16.75 -38.12
CA VAL A 616 13.36 17.84 -38.95
C VAL A 616 14.06 18.91 -38.09
N GLY A 617 13.63 19.12 -36.85
CA GLY A 617 14.19 20.13 -35.93
C GLY A 617 15.34 19.65 -35.02
N TYR A 618 15.83 18.42 -35.19
CA TYR A 618 16.86 17.85 -34.32
C TYR A 618 18.27 18.28 -34.71
N THR A 619 19.02 18.85 -33.77
CA THR A 619 20.44 19.23 -33.93
C THR A 619 21.36 18.32 -33.09
N PRO A 620 22.26 17.54 -33.72
CA PRO A 620 23.19 16.70 -32.98
C PRO A 620 24.31 17.55 -32.35
N LYS A 621 24.57 17.39 -31.04
CA LYS A 621 25.77 17.93 -30.38
C LYS A 621 26.92 16.91 -30.42
N GLU A 622 28.16 17.40 -30.47
CA GLU A 622 29.38 16.59 -30.66
C GLU A 622 29.85 15.83 -29.42
N ASP A 623 29.36 16.15 -28.22
CA ASP A 623 29.79 15.45 -27.01
C ASP A 623 28.92 14.20 -26.75
N ASP A 624 29.53 13.05 -27.02
CA ASP A 624 29.06 11.71 -26.71
C ASP A 624 28.76 11.57 -25.21
N ASN A 625 27.50 11.78 -24.85
CA ASN A 625 26.77 10.98 -23.88
C ASN A 625 25.34 10.92 -24.41
N GLY A 626 24.72 9.73 -24.47
CA GLY A 626 23.36 9.53 -25.00
C GLY A 626 22.22 10.22 -24.21
N PHE A 627 22.51 11.35 -23.55
CA PHE A 627 21.76 12.12 -22.56
C PHE A 627 21.19 13.46 -23.11
N GLY A 628 21.07 13.62 -24.44
CA GLY A 628 20.44 14.80 -25.06
C GLY A 628 19.11 14.51 -25.76
N MET A 629 19.09 13.51 -26.66
CA MET A 629 17.94 13.23 -27.52
C MET A 629 16.83 12.45 -26.80
N LYS A 630 17.18 11.58 -25.85
CA LYS A 630 16.21 10.83 -25.05
C LYS A 630 15.41 11.76 -24.15
N GLU A 631 16.08 12.71 -23.53
CA GLU A 631 15.54 13.75 -22.66
C GLU A 631 14.69 14.72 -23.47
N HIS A 632 15.15 15.12 -24.66
CA HIS A 632 14.37 15.94 -25.58
C HIS A 632 13.07 15.25 -26.00
N LEU A 633 13.12 13.96 -26.36
CA LEU A 633 11.93 13.18 -26.72
C LEU A 633 10.99 12.98 -25.54
N LEU A 634 11.51 12.63 -24.36
CA LEU A 634 10.71 12.44 -23.14
C LEU A 634 10.03 13.73 -22.68
N VAL A 635 10.76 14.85 -22.69
CA VAL A 635 10.19 16.17 -22.35
C VAL A 635 9.14 16.56 -23.38
N THR A 636 9.43 16.40 -24.68
CA THR A 636 8.47 16.72 -25.75
C THR A 636 7.21 15.88 -25.65
N GLU A 637 7.31 14.59 -25.36
CA GLU A 637 6.15 13.70 -25.14
C GLU A 637 5.26 14.23 -24.00
N LYS A 638 5.84 14.69 -22.89
CA LYS A 638 5.09 15.22 -21.75
C LYS A 638 4.46 16.58 -22.05
N PHE A 639 5.21 17.49 -22.66
CA PHE A 639 4.68 18.80 -23.06
C PHE A 639 3.57 18.67 -24.11
N VAL A 640 3.68 17.74 -25.06
CA VAL A 640 2.61 17.45 -26.02
C VAL A 640 1.40 16.83 -25.31
N LYS A 641 1.61 15.83 -24.44
CA LYS A 641 0.52 15.15 -23.72
C LYS A 641 -0.31 16.11 -22.87
N TYR A 642 0.35 17.00 -22.12
CA TYR A 642 -0.32 17.81 -21.10
C TYR A 642 -0.56 19.25 -21.54
N PHE A 643 0.34 19.85 -22.31
CA PHE A 643 0.26 21.25 -22.73
C PHE A 643 -0.09 21.42 -24.21
N ASN A 644 -0.06 20.35 -25.01
CA ASN A 644 -0.28 20.36 -26.45
C ASN A 644 0.60 21.38 -27.21
N ILE A 645 1.78 21.67 -26.66
CA ILE A 645 2.81 22.53 -27.27
C ILE A 645 4.11 21.75 -27.40
N ASN A 646 4.90 22.09 -28.42
CA ASN A 646 6.29 21.68 -28.46
C ASN A 646 7.14 22.70 -27.70
N PRO A 647 8.07 22.27 -26.84
CA PRO A 647 9.04 23.18 -26.26
C PRO A 647 9.86 23.84 -27.38
N GLU A 648 10.15 25.14 -27.23
CA GLU A 648 10.93 25.92 -28.20
C GLU A 648 12.39 25.44 -28.24
N LYS A 649 12.93 25.09 -27.08
CA LYS A 649 14.30 24.59 -26.94
C LYS A 649 14.41 23.72 -25.69
N VAL A 650 15.08 22.57 -25.79
CA VAL A 650 15.46 21.75 -24.62
C VAL A 650 16.97 21.62 -24.62
N THR A 651 17.61 21.98 -23.52
CA THR A 651 19.06 21.88 -23.33
C THR A 651 19.38 21.06 -22.10
N SER A 652 20.37 20.18 -22.21
CA SER A 652 20.91 19.40 -21.09
C SER A 652 22.34 19.88 -20.82
N GLU A 653 22.59 20.42 -19.62
CA GLU A 653 23.90 20.90 -19.16
C GLU A 653 24.12 20.40 -17.73
N GLU A 654 25.26 19.75 -17.46
CA GLU A 654 25.66 19.27 -16.12
C GLU A 654 24.63 18.37 -15.39
N GLY A 655 23.76 17.67 -16.13
CA GLY A 655 22.73 16.79 -15.57
C GLY A 655 21.38 17.48 -15.28
N GLU A 656 21.27 18.79 -15.52
CA GLU A 656 20.01 19.52 -15.47
C GLU A 656 19.40 19.71 -16.87
N VAL A 657 18.12 19.36 -17.02
CA VAL A 657 17.38 19.55 -18.27
C VAL A 657 16.63 20.87 -18.21
N LYS A 658 17.04 21.86 -18.99
CA LYS A 658 16.36 23.16 -19.12
C LYS A 658 15.43 23.15 -20.33
N VAL A 659 14.20 23.61 -20.13
CA VAL A 659 13.14 23.65 -21.13
C VAL A 659 12.69 25.09 -21.34
N HIS A 660 12.83 25.58 -22.56
CA HIS A 660 12.29 26.86 -23.02
C HIS A 660 10.98 26.60 -23.74
N PHE A 661 9.92 27.31 -23.36
CA PHE A 661 8.59 27.14 -23.94
C PHE A 661 7.78 28.41 -23.77
N SER A 662 6.74 28.57 -24.58
CA SER A 662 5.82 29.70 -24.51
C SER A 662 4.40 29.21 -24.30
N ILE A 663 3.69 29.90 -23.40
CA ILE A 663 2.25 29.73 -23.20
C ILE A 663 1.64 31.13 -23.33
N GLU A 664 0.74 31.29 -24.31
CA GLU A 664 0.25 32.59 -24.75
C GLU A 664 1.42 33.54 -25.10
N GLU A 665 1.48 34.72 -24.47
CA GLU A 665 2.55 35.72 -24.68
C GLU A 665 3.74 35.55 -23.72
N LEU A 666 3.68 34.61 -22.77
CA LEU A 666 4.73 34.41 -21.77
C LEU A 666 5.80 33.43 -22.26
N LYS A 667 7.05 33.91 -22.31
CA LYS A 667 8.23 33.06 -22.52
C LYS A 667 8.75 32.57 -21.18
N LEU A 668 8.93 31.26 -21.06
CA LEU A 668 9.27 30.60 -19.80
C LEU A 668 10.49 29.69 -19.96
N ILE A 669 11.28 29.61 -18.91
CA ILE A 669 12.43 28.70 -18.78
C ILE A 669 12.24 27.89 -17.50
N GLY A 670 12.15 26.58 -17.61
CA GLY A 670 12.01 25.68 -16.47
C GLY A 670 13.09 24.61 -16.43
N SER A 671 13.55 24.26 -15.23
CA SER A 671 14.36 23.05 -15.03
C SER A 671 13.44 21.83 -14.86
N TYR A 672 13.64 20.80 -15.68
CA TYR A 672 12.80 19.61 -15.74
C TYR A 672 13.48 18.42 -15.05
N ASP A 673 12.85 17.92 -14.01
CA ASP A 673 13.20 16.68 -13.33
C ASP A 673 12.47 15.50 -14.00
N ILE A 674 13.24 14.67 -14.71
CA ILE A 674 12.74 13.51 -15.45
C ILE A 674 12.21 12.41 -14.52
N ILE A 675 12.78 12.26 -13.33
CA ILE A 675 12.41 11.20 -12.38
C ILE A 675 11.02 11.49 -11.82
N ASN A 676 10.80 12.75 -11.43
CA ASN A 676 9.55 13.18 -10.81
C ASN A 676 8.51 13.72 -11.82
N ASN A 677 8.88 13.84 -13.10
CA ASN A 677 8.09 14.48 -14.16
C ASN A 677 7.63 15.88 -13.77
N GLU A 678 8.58 16.72 -13.37
CA GLU A 678 8.31 17.99 -12.72
C GLU A 678 9.13 19.12 -13.33
N LEU A 679 8.53 20.29 -13.49
CA LEU A 679 9.20 21.50 -13.93
C LEU A 679 9.29 22.48 -12.75
N HIS A 680 10.50 22.61 -12.20
CA HIS A 680 10.83 23.51 -11.11
C HIS A 680 12.36 23.67 -10.99
N PRO A 681 12.90 24.88 -10.75
CA PRO A 681 12.21 26.17 -10.73
C PRO A 681 11.81 26.64 -12.14
N ILE A 682 10.81 27.52 -12.22
CA ILE A 682 10.34 28.15 -13.48
C ILE A 682 10.60 29.66 -13.41
N ALA A 683 11.17 30.20 -14.49
CA ALA A 683 11.47 31.62 -14.65
C ALA A 683 10.76 32.20 -15.89
N ILE A 684 10.38 33.47 -15.79
CA ILE A 684 9.88 34.25 -16.93
C ILE A 684 11.07 34.86 -17.67
N ASP A 685 11.15 34.61 -18.97
CA ASP A 685 12.17 35.14 -19.85
C ASP A 685 11.67 36.40 -20.58
N PHE A 686 12.40 37.50 -20.41
CA PHE A 686 12.13 38.77 -21.09
C PHE A 686 13.08 39.00 -22.28
N GLY A 687 13.84 37.98 -22.67
CA GLY A 687 14.82 38.04 -23.75
C GLY A 687 15.96 39.03 -23.46
N LYS A 688 16.44 39.74 -24.49
CA LYS A 688 17.58 40.67 -24.36
C LYS A 688 17.30 41.90 -23.48
N ASN A 689 16.04 42.15 -23.13
CA ASN A 689 15.61 43.35 -22.41
C ASN A 689 15.87 43.24 -20.89
N ARG A 690 15.95 42.02 -20.34
CA ARG A 690 16.19 41.80 -18.91
C ARG A 690 16.59 40.36 -18.60
N ARG A 691 17.32 40.15 -17.50
CA ARG A 691 17.59 38.81 -16.95
C ARG A 691 16.27 38.09 -16.56
N PRO A 692 16.19 36.76 -16.74
CA PRO A 692 15.02 35.97 -16.35
C PRO A 692 14.69 36.12 -14.85
N VAL A 693 13.41 36.10 -14.52
CA VAL A 693 12.91 36.25 -13.14
C VAL A 693 12.27 34.95 -12.70
N ILE A 694 12.81 34.32 -11.66
CA ILE A 694 12.27 33.08 -11.08
C ILE A 694 10.93 33.37 -10.39
N VAL A 695 9.90 32.58 -10.72
CA VAL A 695 8.61 32.63 -10.05
C VAL A 695 8.65 31.72 -8.83
N GLN A 696 8.75 32.30 -7.64
CA GLN A 696 8.81 31.53 -6.40
C GLN A 696 7.51 30.75 -6.17
N GLY A 697 7.64 29.47 -5.83
CA GLY A 697 6.50 28.57 -5.56
C GLY A 697 5.82 27.99 -6.79
N LEU A 698 6.20 28.41 -8.01
CA LEU A 698 5.64 27.85 -9.24
C LEU A 698 6.31 26.51 -9.57
N LYS A 699 5.49 25.47 -9.67
CA LYS A 699 5.90 24.10 -9.95
C LYS A 699 4.83 23.43 -10.79
N LEU A 700 5.22 22.79 -11.89
CA LEU A 700 4.30 22.12 -12.81
C LEU A 700 4.63 20.63 -12.85
N ILE A 701 3.70 19.78 -12.42
CA ILE A 701 3.90 18.33 -12.30
C ILE A 701 3.14 17.62 -13.43
N PHE A 702 3.84 16.98 -14.36
CA PHE A 702 3.31 16.33 -15.56
C PHE A 702 2.78 14.90 -15.29
N ARG A 703 1.72 14.83 -14.47
CA ARG A 703 1.02 13.58 -14.12
C ARG A 703 -0.50 13.70 -14.31
N ASP A 704 -1.14 12.56 -14.54
CA ASP A 704 -2.59 12.47 -14.80
C ASP A 704 -3.46 12.87 -13.59
N ASP A 705 -2.91 12.85 -12.37
CA ASP A 705 -3.58 13.35 -11.16
C ASP A 705 -3.48 14.88 -10.99
N GLN A 706 -2.58 15.53 -11.74
CA GLN A 706 -2.27 16.97 -11.64
C GLN A 706 -2.79 17.77 -12.85
N THR A 707 -3.56 17.15 -13.74
CA THR A 707 -4.02 17.78 -14.98
C THR A 707 -4.89 19.01 -14.74
N ALA A 708 -5.61 19.07 -13.61
CA ALA A 708 -6.41 20.24 -13.26
C ALA A 708 -5.54 21.48 -12.97
N GLU A 709 -4.42 21.30 -12.27
CA GLU A 709 -3.47 22.38 -11.95
C GLU A 709 -2.69 22.82 -13.19
N LEU A 710 -2.25 21.85 -14.00
CA LEU A 710 -1.63 22.09 -15.31
C LEU A 710 -2.55 22.86 -16.26
N ASN A 711 -3.83 22.48 -16.33
CA ASN A 711 -4.81 23.16 -17.17
C ASN A 711 -5.14 24.55 -16.63
N ALA A 712 -5.22 24.75 -15.31
CA ALA A 712 -5.42 26.07 -14.72
C ALA A 712 -4.31 27.05 -15.11
N PHE A 713 -3.06 26.57 -15.18
CA PHE A 713 -1.93 27.35 -15.67
C PHE A 713 -1.99 27.61 -17.19
N LEU A 714 -2.40 26.63 -18.01
CA LEU A 714 -2.50 26.80 -19.46
C LEU A 714 -3.64 27.74 -19.90
N LEU A 715 -4.76 27.72 -19.17
CA LEU A 715 -5.98 28.44 -19.54
C LEU A 715 -5.91 29.94 -19.28
N ASN A 716 -5.21 30.36 -18.22
CA ASN A 716 -4.95 31.75 -17.93
C ASN A 716 -3.65 31.90 -17.13
N PRO A 717 -2.48 31.84 -17.79
CA PRO A 717 -1.20 31.81 -17.10
C PRO A 717 -0.92 33.09 -16.31
N LEU A 718 -1.39 34.26 -16.78
CA LEU A 718 -1.25 35.52 -16.06
C LEU A 718 -2.10 35.58 -14.79
N GLU A 719 -3.35 35.12 -14.84
CA GLU A 719 -4.20 35.04 -13.65
C GLU A 719 -3.71 33.98 -12.66
N TYR A 720 -3.21 32.84 -13.17
CA TYR A 720 -2.56 31.81 -12.34
C TYR A 720 -1.35 32.38 -11.60
N LEU A 721 -0.48 33.11 -12.31
CA LEU A 721 0.66 33.80 -11.71
C LEU A 721 0.22 34.90 -10.73
N ARG A 722 -0.91 35.57 -10.98
CA ARG A 722 -1.45 36.61 -10.09
C ARG A 722 -1.96 36.02 -8.78
N ASN A 723 -2.57 34.83 -8.82
CA ASN A 723 -3.01 34.10 -7.63
C ASN A 723 -1.83 33.55 -6.81
N LEU A 724 -0.76 33.15 -7.49
CA LEU A 724 0.43 32.58 -6.85
C LEU A 724 1.39 33.66 -6.30
N ASN A 725 1.61 34.73 -7.05
CA ASN A 725 2.47 35.85 -6.68
C ASN A 725 1.96 37.18 -7.27
N PRO A 726 1.00 37.86 -6.59
CA PRO A 726 0.39 39.08 -7.11
C PRO A 726 1.39 40.25 -7.23
N ALA A 727 2.41 40.28 -6.38
CA ALA A 727 3.45 41.31 -6.41
C ALA A 727 4.34 41.20 -7.66
N LEU A 728 4.59 39.98 -8.15
CA LEU A 728 5.32 39.73 -9.38
C LEU A 728 4.50 40.21 -10.59
N VAL A 729 3.23 39.83 -10.69
CA VAL A 729 2.38 40.25 -11.83
C VAL A 729 2.22 41.77 -11.88
N LYS A 730 1.94 42.42 -10.74
CA LYS A 730 1.81 43.90 -10.68
C LYS A 730 3.08 44.64 -11.13
N LYS A 731 4.26 44.06 -10.91
CA LYS A 731 5.56 44.68 -11.23
C LYS A 731 5.97 44.51 -12.69
N TYR A 732 5.62 43.39 -13.30
CA TYR A 732 6.13 42.99 -14.62
C TYR A 732 5.07 42.99 -15.73
N PHE A 733 3.78 42.92 -15.37
CA PHE A 733 2.65 42.95 -16.29
C PHE A 733 1.60 43.98 -15.79
N PRO A 734 1.94 45.28 -15.75
CA PRO A 734 0.97 46.31 -15.38
C PRO A 734 -0.17 46.36 -16.40
N ASP A 735 -1.40 46.55 -15.91
CA ASP A 735 -2.57 46.71 -16.78
C ASP A 735 -2.33 47.92 -17.69
N LYS A 736 -2.39 47.72 -19.01
CA LYS A 736 -2.38 48.83 -19.96
C LYS A 736 -3.72 49.54 -19.84
N GLU A 737 -3.70 50.78 -19.34
CA GLU A 737 -4.85 51.71 -19.39
C GLU A 737 -5.26 52.03 -20.83
#